data_AF-L7JZZ0-F1
#
_entry.id   AF-L7JZZ0-F1
#
_cell.length_a   1.000
_cell.length_b   1.000
_cell.length_c   1.000
_cell.angle_alpha   90.00
_cell.angle_beta   90.00
_cell.angle_gamma   90.00
#
_symmetry.space_group_name_H-M   'P 1'
#
loop_
_entity.id
_entity.type
_entity.pdbx_description
1 polymer ?
#
loop_
_entity_poly.entity_id
_entity_poly.type
_entity_poly.pdbx_seq_one_letter_code
_entity_poly.pdbx_strand_id
1 'polypeptide(L)'
;MLANLHSYVEIVVKYILVFKTTSNEQPKDYMIFEDLKDTGIKCFLETCSLIKSEETPCTTSESDVNPAIKKFKRNHDDINYSTVYISKSFHERNIRNKSYETVMMEDRDTKFRVIEVPFSKNMFEKIYQLKKEKNIEFTDEEIGLIFYYLFPYKELIRNITYVICYNLQNNPKLVDRLFDIVSNPGIEHDKKMVHLSTIITGENVHGRNFRQAANSHVRFYLGDKECTYIAANKNRVCQDASYYKIELEKLNIAFLIEELNMPFAFLASNYDVIIKKFSSISVSSSLTLKIDNIDYDISAIKSNLVSETQILKHKLALISDNEFFKSDRIREIILVFVKVQIPLEQKIYDDISKLSMVICKSTSYDFFESIPEKIKKLGVVPTRKQMSAIIKSPRNIEKISLDEIKFKENISFPDHMRLIKIRSSKICLGVTITFGQNCTKIIIDNTEGTINFKEFAGVNFVLLKIEEYTLQKNLSFQKKNEFTGSFLKLFFIRVDGKLRLNDNFQKVDFDSVNVAPGSEISLCDQNTIIDITKSSGLFDLTPLIGTSLCFTDEMQFKTTSIEGSPKNFLNLSMKFIKSSTDVLLADCFEKVELSYTTMNDNTRVVLNDNCKTLIIECFDGIIDVSNKITWFDEIKISFPVDRQINISFIGSINTHHLCLNNACKEHETIVSMLSNFEGISHLKFTGKFTLAWNRTAPEYIRTLCMISQNTTKKVYYISMIREKRLPNHISSESLFYETSNVIATYILERALKESVLKMIQNVEFLSVEYNGNYEIFGRMESLQVLDFGTTNFENALFEHLPHNIKLLNISGPNNSEKSGIFKYKLSDLMKLIHCDNLKVLVIDANFIFQVGTLSFVPSSVKILKVHCKSKPKEIMLLDHQKIDLCELYIYNEKLGSNTHFIIRKDIDTQVCVEALQKYIKFESLEQLALVSSAGMAEIDINSLISLNILRKRIRSVFDVFNRYNSANFALFN
;
A
#
# COMPACT_ATOMS: atom_id res chain seq x y z
N MET A 1 -2.40 13.01 -6.65
CA MET A 1 -3.66 12.67 -5.94
C MET A 1 -4.67 13.74 -6.34
N LEU A 2 -5.75 13.38 -7.02
CA LEU A 2 -6.86 14.30 -7.31
C LEU A 2 -7.52 14.68 -5.98
N ALA A 3 -7.95 15.94 -5.82
CA ALA A 3 -8.86 16.31 -4.74
C ALA A 3 -10.14 15.48 -4.91
N ASN A 4 -10.35 14.52 -4.01
CA ASN A 4 -11.51 13.65 -4.07
C ASN A 4 -12.71 14.43 -3.55
N LEU A 5 -13.35 15.24 -4.40
CA LEU A 5 -14.52 16.04 -4.03
C LEU A 5 -15.69 15.19 -3.55
N HIS A 6 -15.71 13.89 -3.86
CA HIS A 6 -16.68 12.94 -3.30
C HIS A 6 -16.54 12.85 -1.79
N SER A 7 -15.31 12.93 -1.23
CA SER A 7 -15.12 12.94 0.22
C SER A 7 -15.93 14.06 0.86
N TYR A 8 -16.01 15.25 0.24
CA TYR A 8 -16.77 16.38 0.79
C TYR A 8 -18.26 16.07 1.04
N VAL A 9 -18.87 15.18 0.24
CA VAL A 9 -20.27 14.77 0.38
C VAL A 9 -20.42 13.45 1.12
N GLU A 10 -19.47 12.53 0.94
CA GLU A 10 -19.48 11.18 1.52
C GLU A 10 -18.96 11.13 2.96
N ILE A 11 -18.25 12.15 3.45
CA ILE A 11 -17.77 12.16 4.83
C ILE A 11 -18.97 12.31 5.77
N VAL A 12 -19.48 11.16 6.21
CA VAL A 12 -20.47 11.07 7.28
C VAL A 12 -19.84 11.48 8.61
N VAL A 13 -18.54 11.24 8.80
CA VAL A 13 -17.81 11.47 10.05
C VAL A 13 -16.42 12.08 9.81
N LYS A 14 -16.17 13.30 10.31
CA LYS A 14 -14.82 13.90 10.42
C LYS A 14 -14.20 13.56 11.78
N TYR A 15 -12.88 13.48 11.85
CA TYR A 15 -12.13 13.22 13.07
C TYR A 15 -11.42 14.47 13.54
N ILE A 16 -11.67 14.90 14.77
CA ILE A 16 -10.96 16.03 15.40
C ILE A 16 -9.94 15.43 16.36
N LEU A 17 -8.66 15.52 16.02
CA LEU A 17 -7.56 15.16 16.91
C LEU A 17 -7.23 16.34 17.81
N VAL A 18 -7.51 16.22 19.10
CA VAL A 18 -7.26 17.26 20.09
C VAL A 18 -5.97 16.92 20.84
N PHE A 19 -4.96 17.78 20.72
CA PHE A 19 -3.62 17.54 21.24
C PHE A 19 -3.44 18.09 22.64
N LYS A 20 -2.49 17.51 23.38
CA LYS A 20 -2.12 17.99 24.71
C LYS A 20 -1.36 19.32 24.62
N THR A 21 -1.85 20.35 25.31
CA THR A 21 -1.19 21.66 25.47
C THR A 21 -0.40 21.74 26.77
N THR A 22 0.59 22.65 26.82
CA THR A 22 1.48 22.83 27.98
C THR A 22 0.86 23.66 29.11
N SER A 23 -0.21 24.43 28.83
CA SER A 23 -0.96 25.20 29.82
C SER A 23 -2.46 24.91 29.70
N ASN A 24 -3.13 24.72 30.84
CA ASN A 24 -4.58 24.57 30.93
C ASN A 24 -5.34 25.84 30.53
N GLU A 25 -4.67 27.00 30.53
CA GLU A 25 -5.24 28.29 30.14
C GLU A 25 -5.10 28.55 28.63
N GLN A 26 -4.32 27.75 27.92
CA GLN A 26 -4.18 27.87 26.48
C GLN A 26 -5.29 27.09 25.75
N PRO A 27 -5.79 27.64 24.64
CA PRO A 27 -6.70 26.90 23.77
C PRO A 27 -6.10 25.57 23.35
N LYS A 28 -6.89 24.49 23.38
CA LYS A 28 -6.41 23.16 22.92
C LYS A 28 -6.06 23.22 21.43
N ASP A 29 -4.85 22.81 21.09
CA ASP A 29 -4.45 22.60 19.69
C ASP A 29 -5.24 21.42 19.11
N TYR A 30 -5.68 21.54 17.87
CA TYR A 30 -6.36 20.44 17.19
C TYR A 30 -6.06 20.39 15.70
N MET A 31 -6.27 19.20 15.14
CA MET A 31 -6.27 18.94 13.71
C MET A 31 -7.53 18.21 13.33
N ILE A 32 -8.03 18.44 12.12
CA ILE A 32 -9.20 17.73 11.60
C ILE A 32 -8.77 16.86 10.43
N PHE A 33 -9.20 15.60 10.45
CA PHE A 33 -8.97 14.61 9.41
C PHE A 33 -10.29 14.06 8.90
N GLU A 34 -10.30 13.71 7.61
CA GLU A 34 -11.46 13.08 6.97
C GLU A 34 -11.37 11.55 7.03
N ASP A 35 -10.16 11.00 7.03
CA ASP A 35 -9.88 9.57 7.14
C ASP A 35 -8.66 9.35 8.06
N LEU A 36 -8.83 8.56 9.13
CA LEU A 36 -7.73 8.23 10.04
C LEU A 36 -6.59 7.47 9.36
N LYS A 37 -6.82 6.77 8.23
CA LYS A 37 -5.76 6.11 7.46
C LYS A 37 -4.71 7.12 6.97
N ASP A 38 -5.10 8.38 6.78
CA ASP A 38 -4.20 9.43 6.30
C ASP A 38 -3.10 9.74 7.30
N THR A 39 -3.39 9.59 8.58
CA THR A 39 -2.43 9.81 9.66
C THR A 39 -1.27 8.81 9.61
N GLY A 40 -1.51 7.58 9.12
CA GLY A 40 -0.54 6.48 9.15
C GLY A 40 -0.35 5.83 10.52
N ILE A 41 -1.13 6.25 11.52
CA ILE A 41 -1.17 5.70 12.88
C ILE A 41 -2.63 5.44 13.28
N LYS A 42 -3.39 4.86 12.35
CA LYS A 42 -4.84 4.68 12.48
C LYS A 42 -5.18 3.82 13.70
N CYS A 43 -4.49 2.69 13.88
CA CYS A 43 -4.77 1.75 14.96
C CYS A 43 -4.54 2.40 16.33
N PHE A 44 -3.49 3.20 16.45
CA PHE A 44 -3.24 4.01 17.65
C PHE A 44 -4.41 4.97 17.92
N LEU A 45 -4.84 5.74 16.92
CA LEU A 45 -5.92 6.73 17.08
C LEU A 45 -7.27 6.08 17.36
N GLU A 46 -7.57 4.94 16.74
CA GLU A 46 -8.75 4.13 17.08
C GLU A 46 -8.71 3.66 18.52
N THR A 47 -7.54 3.32 19.05
CA THR A 47 -7.41 2.92 20.46
C THR A 47 -7.58 4.11 21.41
N CYS A 48 -7.01 5.28 21.08
CA CYS A 48 -7.28 6.52 21.82
C CYS A 48 -8.78 6.82 21.87
N SER A 49 -9.50 6.56 20.78
CA SER A 49 -10.95 6.79 20.72
C SER A 49 -11.80 5.82 21.55
N LEU A 50 -11.23 4.69 22.01
CA LEU A 50 -11.89 3.72 22.90
C LEU A 50 -11.61 4.00 24.38
N ILE A 51 -10.50 4.68 24.69
CA ILE A 51 -10.09 5.01 26.05
C ILE A 51 -10.78 6.32 26.46
N LYS A 52 -12.04 6.20 26.89
CA LYS A 52 -12.86 7.27 27.50
C LYS A 52 -12.91 8.59 26.73
N SER A 53 -13.91 8.74 25.87
CA SER A 53 -14.73 9.94 25.92
C SER A 53 -15.86 9.60 26.90
N GLU A 54 -16.05 10.38 27.97
CA GLU A 54 -17.44 10.58 28.41
C GLU A 54 -18.15 11.04 27.14
N GLU A 55 -19.09 10.25 26.63
CA GLU A 55 -19.96 10.72 25.56
C GLU A 55 -20.68 11.92 26.16
N THR A 56 -20.18 13.15 25.94
CA THR A 56 -21.00 14.33 26.08
C THR A 56 -22.08 14.13 25.03
N PRO A 57 -23.32 13.83 25.44
CA PRO A 57 -24.40 13.73 24.50
C PRO A 57 -24.57 15.15 23.99
N CYS A 58 -24.12 15.42 22.76
CA CYS A 58 -24.84 16.41 21.98
C CYS A 58 -26.16 15.73 21.63
N THR A 59 -27.08 15.74 22.60
CA THR A 59 -28.49 15.51 22.33
C THR A 59 -28.86 16.52 21.25
N THR A 60 -29.04 16.02 20.04
CA THR A 60 -30.04 16.54 19.12
C THR A 60 -31.41 16.31 19.77
N SER A 61 -31.67 16.96 20.90
CA SER A 61 -33.04 17.30 21.26
C SER A 61 -33.39 18.45 20.34
N GLU A 62 -34.30 18.19 19.41
CA GLU A 62 -35.12 19.20 18.75
C GLU A 62 -35.53 20.23 19.81
N SER A 63 -34.80 21.34 19.85
CA SER A 63 -35.21 22.49 20.61
C SER A 63 -35.70 23.49 19.58
N ASP A 64 -37.02 23.66 19.56
CA ASP A 64 -37.69 24.81 18.97
C ASP A 64 -37.10 26.08 19.60
N VAL A 65 -36.04 26.60 19.00
CA VAL A 65 -35.46 27.89 19.39
C VAL A 65 -35.93 28.95 18.40
N ASN A 66 -37.02 29.58 18.82
CA ASN A 66 -37.48 30.90 18.42
C ASN A 66 -36.28 31.88 18.24
N PRO A 67 -36.18 32.64 17.12
CA PRO A 67 -34.99 33.42 16.82
C PRO A 67 -35.02 34.75 17.58
N ALA A 68 -34.65 34.74 18.86
CA ALA A 68 -34.32 35.96 19.60
C ALA A 68 -32.81 36.21 19.54
N ILE A 69 -32.38 36.91 18.48
CA ILE A 69 -31.01 37.40 18.30
C ILE A 69 -30.69 38.42 19.41
N LYS A 70 -30.12 37.95 20.53
CA LYS A 70 -29.35 38.82 21.43
C LYS A 70 -27.92 38.89 20.91
N LYS A 71 -27.59 40.04 20.32
CA LYS A 71 -26.23 40.44 19.96
C LYS A 71 -25.33 40.35 21.20
N PHE A 72 -24.62 39.24 21.37
CA PHE A 72 -23.45 39.20 22.23
C PHE A 72 -22.36 40.02 21.56
N LYS A 73 -22.03 41.18 22.14
CA LYS A 73 -20.78 41.89 21.88
C LYS A 73 -19.64 40.91 22.24
N ARG A 74 -19.02 40.31 21.23
CA ARG A 74 -17.73 39.62 21.37
C ARG A 74 -16.67 40.69 21.59
N ASN A 75 -16.16 40.78 22.82
CA ASN A 75 -14.82 41.30 23.02
C ASN A 75 -13.88 40.25 22.44
N HIS A 76 -13.32 40.52 21.26
CA HIS A 76 -12.26 39.70 20.66
C HIS A 76 -10.96 40.05 21.38
N ASP A 77 -10.69 39.36 22.48
CA ASP A 77 -9.30 39.08 22.83
C ASP A 77 -8.86 37.98 21.84
N ASP A 78 -7.97 38.34 20.92
CA ASP A 78 -7.45 37.45 19.88
C ASP A 78 -6.64 36.31 20.50
N ILE A 79 -7.33 35.26 20.93
CA ILE A 79 -6.74 33.98 21.30
C ILE A 79 -6.31 33.31 19.99
N ASN A 80 -5.01 33.31 19.70
CA ASN A 80 -4.42 32.71 18.51
C ASN A 80 -4.46 31.18 18.63
N TYR A 81 -5.38 30.51 17.92
CA TYR A 81 -5.42 29.04 17.86
C TYR A 81 -4.47 28.54 16.76
N SER A 82 -3.54 27.62 17.08
CA SER A 82 -2.75 26.92 16.06
C SER A 82 -3.58 25.79 15.46
N THR A 83 -4.43 26.08 14.49
CA THR A 83 -5.30 25.09 13.82
C THR A 83 -4.72 24.65 12.48
N VAL A 84 -4.66 23.34 12.22
CA VAL A 84 -4.32 22.80 10.89
C VAL A 84 -5.40 21.81 10.47
N TYR A 85 -6.11 22.11 9.39
CA TYR A 85 -7.08 21.21 8.76
C TYR A 85 -6.34 20.35 7.72
N ILE A 86 -6.29 19.03 7.94
CA ILE A 86 -5.64 18.09 7.00
C ILE A 86 -6.72 17.23 6.35
N SER A 87 -7.16 17.67 5.17
CA SER A 87 -7.94 16.83 4.28
C SER A 87 -7.09 16.31 3.13
N LYS A 88 -7.39 15.08 2.70
CA LYS A 88 -6.93 14.46 1.45
C LYS A 88 -7.24 15.31 0.22
N SER A 89 -8.29 16.13 0.30
CA SER A 89 -8.83 16.94 -0.80
C SER A 89 -8.65 18.44 -0.58
N PHE A 90 -8.47 18.88 0.67
CA PHE A 90 -8.39 20.29 1.07
C PHE A 90 -7.15 20.52 1.93
N HIS A 91 -6.19 21.32 1.45
CA HIS A 91 -5.15 21.88 2.33
C HIS A 91 -5.68 23.18 2.95
N GLU A 92 -5.43 23.34 4.25
CA GLU A 92 -5.67 24.55 5.05
C GLU A 92 -6.97 25.32 4.72
N ARG A 93 -8.13 24.80 5.13
CA ARG A 93 -9.22 25.73 5.48
C ARG A 93 -8.69 26.69 6.53
N ASN A 94 -8.95 27.99 6.36
CA ASN A 94 -8.54 29.01 7.30
C ASN A 94 -9.46 28.96 8.54
N ILE A 95 -9.36 27.87 9.31
CA ILE A 95 -9.99 27.68 10.63
C ILE A 95 -9.20 28.46 11.71
N ARG A 96 -8.22 29.28 11.27
CA ARG A 96 -7.41 30.11 12.16
C ARG A 96 -8.34 30.89 13.10
N ASN A 97 -8.05 30.75 14.38
CA ASN A 97 -8.76 31.42 15.48
C ASN A 97 -10.17 30.92 15.79
N LYS A 98 -10.56 29.72 15.34
CA LYS A 98 -11.80 29.05 15.78
C LYS A 98 -11.51 27.87 16.70
N SER A 99 -12.33 27.70 17.74
CA SER A 99 -12.33 26.48 18.56
C SER A 99 -12.95 25.32 17.79
N TYR A 100 -12.60 24.06 18.11
CA TYR A 100 -13.17 22.91 17.40
C TYR A 100 -14.69 22.76 17.67
N GLU A 101 -15.18 23.23 18.82
CA GLU A 101 -16.62 23.30 19.11
C GLU A 101 -17.33 24.29 18.17
N THR A 102 -16.68 25.41 17.85
CA THR A 102 -17.20 26.37 16.87
C THR A 102 -17.28 25.75 15.48
N VAL A 103 -16.26 24.97 15.08
CA VAL A 103 -16.27 24.23 13.82
C VAL A 103 -17.41 23.21 13.76
N MET A 104 -17.63 22.47 14.85
CA MET A 104 -18.75 21.51 14.94
C MET A 104 -20.11 22.22 14.86
N MET A 105 -20.26 23.42 15.45
CA MET A 105 -21.51 24.19 15.39
C MET A 105 -21.78 24.82 14.01
N GLU A 106 -20.73 25.19 13.29
CA GLU A 106 -20.82 25.77 11.94
C GLU A 106 -21.11 24.71 10.86
N ASP A 107 -20.67 23.47 11.07
CA ASP A 107 -20.81 22.34 10.13
C ASP A 107 -21.87 21.32 10.62
N ARG A 108 -23.13 21.79 10.73
CA ARG A 108 -24.25 21.01 11.31
C ARG A 108 -24.60 19.73 10.57
N ASP A 109 -24.21 19.62 9.30
CA ASP A 109 -24.53 18.49 8.43
C ASP A 109 -23.47 17.36 8.54
N THR A 110 -22.39 17.58 9.29
CA THR A 110 -21.26 16.64 9.43
C THR A 110 -21.22 16.06 10.84
N LYS A 111 -21.10 14.73 10.98
CA LYS A 111 -20.81 14.16 12.31
C LYS A 111 -19.32 14.30 12.60
N PHE A 112 -18.98 14.59 13.85
CA PHE A 112 -17.59 14.68 14.28
C PHE A 112 -17.29 13.63 15.34
N ARG A 113 -16.11 13.03 15.25
CA ARG A 113 -15.53 12.18 16.29
C ARG A 113 -14.30 12.87 16.85
N VAL A 114 -14.37 13.28 18.11
CA VAL A 114 -13.24 13.91 18.80
C VAL A 114 -12.37 12.80 19.41
N ILE A 115 -11.06 12.87 19.16
CA ILE A 115 -10.06 11.93 19.67
C ILE A 115 -9.01 12.75 20.42
N GLU A 116 -8.90 12.52 21.73
CA GLU A 116 -7.82 13.13 22.50
C GLU A 116 -6.50 12.39 22.23
N VAL A 117 -5.51 13.12 21.73
CA VAL A 117 -4.18 12.62 21.39
C VAL A 117 -3.21 12.99 22.52
N PRO A 118 -2.46 12.03 23.09
CA PRO A 118 -1.68 12.25 24.30
C PRO A 118 -0.35 13.00 24.10
N PHE A 119 -0.07 13.49 22.89
CA PHE A 119 1.13 14.25 22.55
C PHE A 119 0.78 15.57 21.86
N SER A 120 1.77 16.45 21.70
CA SER A 120 1.59 17.78 21.11
C SER A 120 1.37 17.70 19.59
N LYS A 121 0.74 18.74 19.04
CA LYS A 121 0.52 18.88 17.59
C LYS A 121 1.82 18.83 16.80
N ASN A 122 2.87 19.53 17.26
CA ASN A 122 4.19 19.53 16.63
C ASN A 122 4.80 18.13 16.54
N MET A 123 4.65 17.32 17.59
CA MET A 123 5.11 15.94 17.58
C MET A 123 4.32 15.09 16.56
N PHE A 124 3.01 15.27 16.49
CA PHE A 124 2.17 14.60 15.48
C PHE A 124 2.61 14.96 14.06
N GLU A 125 2.88 16.23 13.77
CA GLU A 125 3.35 16.69 12.45
C GLU A 125 4.65 16.02 12.05
N LYS A 126 5.61 15.91 12.97
CA LYS A 126 6.85 15.16 12.75
C LYS A 126 6.57 13.69 12.44
N ILE A 127 5.68 13.02 13.18
CA ILE A 127 5.30 11.62 12.93
C ILE A 127 4.66 11.47 11.54
N TYR A 128 3.76 12.38 11.19
CA TYR A 128 3.08 12.39 9.89
C TYR A 128 4.08 12.55 8.73
N GLN A 129 5.09 13.39 8.91
CA GLN A 129 6.16 13.63 7.94
C GLN A 129 7.10 12.42 7.75
N LEU A 130 7.16 11.46 8.70
CA LEU A 130 8.00 10.24 8.57
C LEU A 130 7.67 9.40 7.33
N LYS A 131 6.48 9.58 6.74
CA LYS A 131 6.10 8.95 5.47
C LYS A 131 6.91 9.48 4.28
N LYS A 132 7.34 10.74 4.34
CA LYS A 132 8.01 11.46 3.24
C LYS A 132 9.51 11.62 3.49
N GLU A 133 9.89 11.91 4.73
CA GLU A 133 11.25 12.26 5.11
C GLU A 133 11.78 11.31 6.19
N LYS A 134 13.03 10.87 6.03
CA LYS A 134 13.66 9.93 6.98
C LYS A 134 14.46 10.64 8.08
N ASN A 135 14.87 11.90 7.86
CA ASN A 135 15.80 12.62 8.72
C ASN A 135 15.07 13.69 9.54
N ILE A 136 14.05 13.28 10.29
CA ILE A 136 13.28 14.18 11.15
C ILE A 136 13.86 14.13 12.56
N GLU A 137 14.16 15.30 13.12
CA GLU A 137 14.70 15.42 14.48
C GLU A 137 13.57 15.50 15.51
N PHE A 138 13.63 14.60 16.50
CA PHE A 138 12.73 14.58 17.65
C PHE A 138 13.49 15.01 18.89
N THR A 139 12.80 15.63 19.85
CA THR A 139 13.37 15.91 21.17
C THR A 139 13.38 14.64 22.02
N ASP A 140 14.17 14.64 23.09
CA ASP A 140 14.26 13.50 24.02
C ASP A 140 12.90 13.14 24.63
N GLU A 141 12.07 14.16 24.93
CA GLU A 141 10.71 13.95 25.44
C GLU A 141 9.79 13.31 24.37
N GLU A 142 9.89 13.77 23.12
CA GLU A 142 9.11 13.21 22.02
C GLU A 142 9.49 11.74 21.77
N ILE A 143 10.78 11.39 21.82
CA ILE A 143 11.24 9.99 21.73
C ILE A 143 10.61 9.13 22.84
N GLY A 144 10.56 9.64 24.07
CA GLY A 144 9.89 8.96 25.19
C GLY A 144 8.40 8.68 24.91
N LEU A 145 7.69 9.66 24.33
CA LEU A 145 6.28 9.53 23.97
C LEU A 145 6.06 8.55 22.81
N ILE A 146 6.94 8.52 21.80
CA ILE A 146 6.88 7.56 20.69
C ILE A 146 6.95 6.13 21.22
N PHE A 147 7.86 5.86 22.15
CA PHE A 147 8.01 4.55 22.77
C PHE A 147 6.78 4.13 23.56
N TYR A 148 6.24 5.04 24.36
CA TYR A 148 5.10 4.75 25.22
C TYR A 148 3.81 4.53 24.44
N TYR A 149 3.53 5.39 23.44
CA TYR A 149 2.25 5.41 22.75
C TYR A 149 2.25 4.73 21.38
N LEU A 150 3.29 4.84 20.55
CA LEU A 150 3.21 4.42 19.15
C LEU A 150 3.87 3.07 18.88
N PHE A 151 5.01 2.81 19.52
CA PHE A 151 5.77 1.58 19.33
C PHE A 151 4.94 0.28 19.51
N PRO A 152 3.96 0.20 20.45
CA PRO A 152 3.11 -0.98 20.61
C PRO A 152 2.25 -1.34 19.39
N TYR A 153 1.85 -0.38 18.57
CA TYR A 153 0.88 -0.56 17.48
C TYR A 153 1.50 -1.04 16.17
N LYS A 154 2.83 -1.13 16.09
CA LYS A 154 3.62 -1.58 14.92
C LYS A 154 3.40 -0.78 13.62
N GLU A 155 2.50 0.20 13.60
CA GLU A 155 2.35 1.16 12.52
C GLU A 155 3.63 2.02 12.42
N LEU A 156 4.12 2.23 11.20
CA LEU A 156 5.38 2.95 10.92
C LEU A 156 6.60 2.40 11.67
N ILE A 157 6.57 1.16 12.18
CA ILE A 157 7.60 0.62 13.08
C ILE A 157 9.01 0.73 12.51
N ARG A 158 9.18 0.54 11.19
CA ARG A 158 10.46 0.72 10.50
C ARG A 158 10.98 2.15 10.62
N ASN A 159 10.13 3.12 10.30
CA ASN A 159 10.49 4.53 10.25
C ASN A 159 10.73 5.07 11.68
N ILE A 160 9.85 4.70 12.61
CA ILE A 160 9.99 5.02 14.04
C ILE A 160 11.30 4.45 14.61
N THR A 161 11.58 3.16 14.36
CA THR A 161 12.80 2.51 14.83
C THR A 161 14.05 3.20 14.27
N TYR A 162 14.05 3.53 12.97
CA TYR A 162 15.16 4.26 12.34
C TYR A 162 15.42 5.61 13.01
N VAL A 163 14.37 6.40 13.22
CA VAL A 163 14.49 7.74 13.83
C VAL A 163 14.97 7.67 15.28
N ILE A 164 14.48 6.70 16.06
CA ILE A 164 14.97 6.50 17.42
C ILE A 164 16.46 6.15 17.39
N CYS A 165 16.90 5.21 16.54
CA CYS A 165 18.32 4.87 16.40
C CYS A 165 19.17 6.07 15.96
N TYR A 166 18.67 6.88 15.02
CA TYR A 166 19.33 8.10 14.55
C TYR A 166 19.50 9.13 15.67
N ASN A 167 18.44 9.37 16.44
CA ASN A 167 18.46 10.30 17.57
C ASN A 167 19.47 9.87 18.63
N LEU A 168 19.40 8.61 19.09
CA LEU A 168 20.32 8.07 20.09
C LEU A 168 21.79 8.11 19.64
N GLN A 169 22.05 7.90 18.34
CA GLN A 169 23.40 7.96 17.77
C GLN A 169 23.96 9.39 17.78
N ASN A 170 23.11 10.40 17.54
CA ASN A 170 23.53 11.81 17.48
C ASN A 170 23.45 12.53 18.84
N ASN A 171 22.79 11.94 19.84
CA ASN A 171 22.68 12.50 21.20
C ASN A 171 23.33 11.57 22.26
N PRO A 172 24.68 11.51 22.32
CA PRO A 172 25.37 10.65 23.29
C PRO A 172 25.08 11.03 24.75
N LYS A 173 24.81 12.32 25.04
CA LYS A 173 24.47 12.78 26.39
C LYS A 173 23.15 12.17 26.90
N LEU A 174 22.16 11.99 26.02
CA LEU A 174 20.93 11.29 26.38
C LEU A 174 21.21 9.82 26.71
N VAL A 175 22.03 9.15 25.90
CA VAL A 175 22.42 7.75 26.13
C VAL A 175 23.09 7.61 27.50
N ASP A 176 24.10 8.45 27.79
CA ASP A 176 24.80 8.45 29.09
C ASP A 176 23.81 8.65 30.25
N ARG A 177 22.93 9.65 30.14
CA ARG A 177 21.89 9.91 31.14
C ARG A 177 20.94 8.73 31.36
N LEU A 178 20.57 8.00 30.31
CA LEU A 178 19.70 6.83 30.42
C LEU A 178 20.39 5.67 31.13
N PHE A 179 21.70 5.47 30.90
CA PHE A 179 22.49 4.49 31.64
C PHE A 179 22.73 4.90 33.10
N ASP A 180 22.90 6.19 33.38
CA ASP A 180 23.05 6.71 34.75
C ASP A 180 21.80 6.46 35.59
N ILE A 181 20.60 6.65 35.01
CA ILE A 181 19.31 6.38 35.68
C ILE A 181 19.21 4.91 36.12
N VAL A 182 19.67 4.00 35.28
CA VAL A 182 19.62 2.55 35.55
C VAL A 182 20.65 2.16 36.60
N SER A 183 21.81 2.83 36.59
CA SER A 183 22.90 2.58 37.52
C SER A 183 22.62 3.16 38.92
N ASN A 184 21.76 4.17 39.03
CA ASN A 184 21.44 4.86 40.29
C ASN A 184 19.92 4.89 40.58
N PRO A 185 19.27 3.74 40.83
CA PRO A 185 17.82 3.65 41.02
C PRO A 185 17.27 4.37 42.27
N GLY A 186 18.16 4.82 43.17
CA GLY A 186 17.81 5.56 44.39
C GLY A 186 17.65 7.07 44.20
N ILE A 187 17.94 7.62 43.02
CA ILE A 187 17.76 9.03 42.72
C ILE A 187 16.38 9.21 42.07
N GLU A 188 15.62 10.20 42.54
CA GLU A 188 14.30 10.50 41.99
C GLU A 188 14.46 11.07 40.57
N HIS A 189 14.00 10.29 39.59
CA HIS A 189 14.03 10.65 38.17
C HIS A 189 12.62 10.79 37.62
N ASP A 190 12.46 11.59 36.56
CA ASP A 190 11.20 11.71 35.86
C ASP A 190 10.70 10.34 35.36
N LYS A 191 9.41 10.03 35.59
CA LYS A 191 8.83 8.72 35.28
C LYS A 191 8.95 8.35 33.80
N LYS A 192 8.91 9.33 32.87
CA LYS A 192 9.08 9.06 31.44
C LYS A 192 10.53 8.68 31.12
N MET A 193 11.50 9.36 31.75
CA MET A 193 12.92 9.04 31.59
C MET A 193 13.28 7.67 32.18
N VAL A 194 12.67 7.29 33.32
CA VAL A 194 12.78 5.93 33.87
C VAL A 194 12.17 4.91 32.91
N HIS A 195 10.98 5.18 32.37
CA HIS A 195 10.37 4.28 31.40
C HIS A 195 11.23 4.13 30.13
N LEU A 196 11.72 5.23 29.58
CA LEU A 196 12.59 5.26 28.41
C LEU A 196 13.92 4.51 28.67
N SER A 197 14.52 4.70 29.85
CA SER A 197 15.73 3.96 30.22
C SER A 197 15.46 2.46 30.31
N THR A 198 14.33 2.05 30.89
CA THR A 198 13.96 0.62 30.96
C THR A 198 13.72 -0.01 29.59
N ILE A 199 13.23 0.74 28.59
CA ILE A 199 13.06 0.23 27.23
C ILE A 199 14.41 0.17 26.50
N ILE A 200 15.21 1.24 26.58
CA ILE A 200 16.46 1.33 25.81
C ILE A 200 17.53 0.38 26.38
N THR A 201 17.66 0.31 27.71
CA THR A 201 18.73 -0.40 28.41
C THR A 201 18.27 -1.70 29.09
N GLY A 202 16.96 -1.85 29.34
CA GLY A 202 16.43 -2.93 30.15
C GLY A 202 16.31 -4.27 29.42
N GLU A 203 16.13 -5.33 30.23
CA GLU A 203 15.89 -6.71 29.78
C GLU A 203 14.41 -7.08 29.71
N ASN A 204 13.53 -6.12 30.02
CA ASN A 204 12.09 -6.32 29.95
C ASN A 204 11.64 -6.63 28.50
N VAL A 205 10.39 -7.08 28.37
CA VAL A 205 9.82 -7.46 27.06
C VAL A 205 9.87 -6.30 26.06
N HIS A 206 9.62 -5.07 26.49
CA HIS A 206 9.63 -3.89 25.61
C HIS A 206 11.02 -3.57 25.07
N GLY A 207 12.06 -3.64 25.91
CA GLY A 207 13.43 -3.40 25.46
C GLY A 207 13.97 -4.49 24.54
N ARG A 208 13.59 -5.75 24.78
CA ARG A 208 13.87 -6.85 23.83
C ARG A 208 13.18 -6.63 22.49
N ASN A 209 11.91 -6.21 22.50
CA ASN A 209 11.16 -5.91 21.26
C ASN A 209 11.80 -4.76 20.48
N PHE A 210 12.25 -3.71 21.17
CA PHE A 210 12.94 -2.59 20.51
C PHE A 210 14.28 -3.01 19.90
N ARG A 211 15.14 -3.71 20.64
CA ARG A 211 16.40 -4.23 20.10
C ARG A 211 16.15 -5.15 18.91
N GLN A 212 15.13 -6.02 18.98
CA GLN A 212 14.73 -6.86 17.86
C GLN A 212 14.30 -6.03 16.65
N ALA A 213 13.50 -4.99 16.85
CA ALA A 213 13.07 -4.08 15.77
C ALA A 213 14.27 -3.37 15.12
N ALA A 214 15.21 -2.84 15.93
CA ALA A 214 16.43 -2.19 15.45
C ALA A 214 17.26 -3.14 14.57
N ASN A 215 17.49 -4.37 15.04
CA ASN A 215 18.28 -5.38 14.32
C ASN A 215 17.55 -6.01 13.11
N SER A 216 16.23 -5.79 12.97
CA SER A 216 15.42 -6.33 11.86
C SER A 216 15.09 -5.30 10.78
N HIS A 217 14.88 -4.04 11.18
CA HIS A 217 14.40 -2.97 10.31
C HIS A 217 15.47 -1.93 9.95
N VAL A 218 16.59 -1.89 10.69
CA VAL A 218 17.72 -0.99 10.43
C VAL A 218 18.97 -1.81 10.15
N ARG A 219 19.66 -1.50 9.05
CA ARG A 219 20.96 -2.08 8.70
C ARG A 219 22.04 -1.04 8.96
N PHE A 220 22.84 -1.29 10.00
CA PHE A 220 23.97 -0.44 10.35
C PHE A 220 25.19 -0.84 9.53
N TYR A 221 25.78 0.12 8.84
CA TYR A 221 27.08 -0.02 8.18
C TYR A 221 28.12 0.75 8.98
N LEU A 222 29.09 0.04 9.54
CA LEU A 222 30.17 0.65 10.30
C LEU A 222 31.39 0.79 9.39
N GLY A 223 31.74 2.04 9.07
CA GLY A 223 32.89 2.37 8.23
C GLY A 223 34.14 2.64 9.06
N ASP A 224 35.30 2.16 8.62
CA ASP A 224 36.59 2.60 9.15
C ASP A 224 37.13 3.85 8.43
N LYS A 225 38.35 4.27 8.79
CA LYS A 225 39.03 5.42 8.16
C LYS A 225 39.35 5.19 6.68
N GLU A 226 39.46 3.94 6.25
CA GLU A 226 39.72 3.55 4.86
C GLU A 226 38.43 3.39 4.05
N CYS A 227 37.28 3.74 4.63
CA CYS A 227 35.96 3.55 4.02
C CYS A 227 35.62 2.08 3.71
N THR A 228 36.25 1.14 4.41
CA THR A 228 35.79 -0.25 4.43
C THR A 228 34.60 -0.34 5.37
N TYR A 229 33.51 -0.97 4.92
CA TYR A 229 32.28 -1.08 5.70
C TYR A 229 32.02 -2.53 6.11
N ILE A 230 31.66 -2.70 7.38
CA ILE A 230 31.09 -3.96 7.88
C ILE A 230 29.60 -3.78 8.16
N ALA A 231 28.84 -4.87 8.04
CA ALA A 231 27.41 -4.88 8.33
C ALA A 231 27.17 -5.38 9.75
N ALA A 232 26.42 -4.61 10.53
CA ALA A 232 25.93 -5.04 11.84
C ALA A 232 24.43 -5.32 11.73
N ASN A 233 24.09 -6.59 11.51
CA ASN A 233 22.72 -7.05 11.36
C ASN A 233 22.58 -8.55 11.69
N LYS A 234 21.43 -8.90 12.26
CA LYS A 234 21.03 -10.30 12.42
C LYS A 234 20.59 -10.86 11.07
N ASN A 235 20.93 -12.11 10.77
CA ASN A 235 20.91 -12.79 9.46
C ASN A 235 19.60 -12.82 8.60
N ARG A 236 18.63 -11.92 8.77
CA ARG A 236 17.46 -11.77 7.89
C ARG A 236 16.98 -10.33 7.87
N VAL A 237 17.56 -9.54 6.99
CA VAL A 237 17.08 -8.18 6.78
C VAL A 237 15.88 -8.25 5.84
N CYS A 238 14.77 -7.66 6.25
CA CYS A 238 13.65 -7.39 5.36
C CYS A 238 14.19 -6.69 4.10
N GLN A 239 13.75 -7.05 2.89
CA GLN A 239 14.26 -6.44 1.65
C GLN A 239 14.18 -4.91 1.67
N ASP A 240 13.27 -4.35 2.48
CA ASP A 240 12.99 -2.93 2.63
C ASP A 240 13.57 -2.26 3.90
N ALA A 241 14.63 -2.81 4.49
CA ALA A 241 15.24 -2.20 5.68
C ALA A 241 15.89 -0.83 5.39
N SER A 242 15.85 0.05 6.39
CA SER A 242 16.51 1.34 6.32
C SER A 242 18.01 1.19 6.53
N TYR A 243 18.81 1.84 5.69
CA TYR A 243 20.26 1.83 5.79
C TYR A 243 20.75 3.00 6.62
N TYR A 244 21.62 2.76 7.59
CA TYR A 244 22.27 3.81 8.36
C TYR A 244 23.79 3.60 8.39
N LYS A 245 24.53 4.54 7.81
CA LYS A 245 25.99 4.51 7.78
C LYS A 245 26.53 5.31 8.95
N ILE A 246 27.43 4.69 9.72
CA ILE A 246 28.06 5.28 10.90
C ILE A 246 29.56 5.06 10.78
N GLU A 247 30.35 6.09 11.03
CA GLU A 247 31.80 5.93 11.20
C GLU A 247 32.07 5.21 12.52
N LEU A 248 32.87 4.15 12.49
CA LEU A 248 33.10 3.28 13.65
C LEU A 248 33.60 4.08 14.87
N GLU A 249 34.47 5.06 14.67
CA GLU A 249 34.97 5.94 15.74
C GLU A 249 33.89 6.84 16.36
N LYS A 250 32.80 7.11 15.64
CA LYS A 250 31.68 7.94 16.10
C LYS A 250 30.52 7.12 16.64
N LEU A 251 30.59 5.79 16.63
CA LEU A 251 29.51 4.93 17.11
C LEU A 251 29.20 5.19 18.60
N ASN A 252 27.92 5.47 18.90
CA ASN A 252 27.39 5.73 20.25
C ASN A 252 26.27 4.74 20.62
N ILE A 253 25.60 4.11 19.64
CA ILE A 253 24.53 3.13 19.85
C ILE A 253 25.01 1.68 19.79
N ALA A 254 26.26 1.41 20.15
CA ALA A 254 26.85 0.08 20.07
C ALA A 254 26.04 -0.97 20.87
N PHE A 255 25.39 -0.56 21.96
CA PHE A 255 24.54 -1.40 22.81
C PHE A 255 23.24 -1.92 22.12
N LEU A 256 22.83 -1.33 20.98
CA LEU A 256 21.69 -1.82 20.20
C LEU A 256 22.07 -2.92 19.20
N ILE A 257 23.37 -3.10 18.94
CA ILE A 257 23.86 -4.04 17.93
C ILE A 257 23.97 -5.45 18.56
N GLU A 258 23.21 -6.42 18.04
CA GLU A 258 23.26 -7.80 18.54
C GLU A 258 24.27 -8.69 17.78
N GLU A 259 24.58 -8.37 16.53
CA GLU A 259 25.45 -9.18 15.67
C GLU A 259 26.38 -8.27 14.86
N LEU A 260 27.68 -8.55 14.93
CA LEU A 260 28.71 -7.88 14.15
C LEU A 260 29.35 -8.90 13.20
N ASN A 261 29.18 -8.69 11.89
CA ASN A 261 29.77 -9.56 10.88
C ASN A 261 30.91 -8.83 10.15
N MET A 262 32.14 -9.29 10.35
CA MET A 262 33.33 -8.63 9.84
C MET A 262 34.37 -9.63 9.31
N PRO A 263 35.09 -9.30 8.22
CA PRO A 263 36.28 -10.05 7.83
C PRO A 263 37.40 -9.93 8.88
N PHE A 264 38.26 -10.94 8.99
CA PHE A 264 39.42 -10.89 9.88
C PHE A 264 40.32 -9.67 9.64
N ALA A 265 40.55 -9.30 8.37
CA ALA A 265 41.35 -8.13 8.02
C ALA A 265 40.79 -6.83 8.63
N PHE A 266 39.46 -6.66 8.61
CA PHE A 266 38.82 -5.49 9.22
C PHE A 266 39.00 -5.47 10.74
N LEU A 267 38.85 -6.64 11.38
CA LEU A 267 39.09 -6.79 12.82
C LEU A 267 40.54 -6.42 13.18
N ALA A 268 41.52 -6.90 12.41
CA ALA A 268 42.94 -6.63 12.66
C ALA A 268 43.27 -5.13 12.54
N SER A 269 42.72 -4.44 11.53
CA SER A 269 42.98 -3.01 11.31
C SER A 269 42.23 -2.08 12.27
N ASN A 270 41.08 -2.50 12.80
CA ASN A 270 40.20 -1.65 13.62
C ASN A 270 40.07 -2.13 15.07
N TYR A 271 40.97 -3.01 15.48
CA TYR A 271 40.93 -3.75 16.72
C TYR A 271 40.69 -2.85 17.96
N ASP A 272 41.52 -1.83 18.16
CA ASP A 272 41.45 -0.94 19.33
C ASP A 272 40.14 -0.15 19.37
N VAL A 273 39.62 0.25 18.20
CA VAL A 273 38.38 1.02 18.08
C VAL A 273 37.17 0.14 18.41
N ILE A 274 37.14 -1.10 17.92
CA ILE A 274 36.09 -2.07 18.23
C ILE A 274 36.03 -2.31 19.73
N ILE A 275 37.18 -2.55 20.37
CA ILE A 275 37.24 -2.71 21.83
C ILE A 275 36.71 -1.46 22.50
N LYS A 276 37.23 -0.28 22.17
CA LYS A 276 36.80 0.96 22.82
C LYS A 276 35.29 1.17 22.74
N LYS A 277 34.66 0.86 21.60
CA LYS A 277 33.24 1.10 21.35
C LYS A 277 32.30 0.06 21.92
N PHE A 278 32.71 -1.20 21.94
CA PHE A 278 31.87 -2.29 22.43
C PHE A 278 32.20 -2.68 23.89
N SER A 279 33.31 -2.20 24.47
CA SER A 279 33.69 -2.42 25.89
C SER A 279 33.02 -1.48 26.89
N SER A 280 32.13 -0.58 26.48
CA SER A 280 31.28 0.22 27.40
C SER A 280 29.82 -0.26 27.46
N ILE A 281 29.45 -1.25 26.65
CA ILE A 281 28.10 -1.80 26.54
C ILE A 281 27.65 -2.51 27.84
N SER A 282 26.42 -2.31 28.32
CA SER A 282 25.90 -2.99 29.51
C SER A 282 25.87 -4.52 29.37
N VAL A 283 26.01 -5.23 30.49
CA VAL A 283 26.01 -6.72 30.56
C VAL A 283 24.74 -7.33 29.96
N SER A 284 23.63 -6.58 29.95
CA SER A 284 22.33 -6.99 29.42
C SER A 284 22.25 -7.11 27.89
N SER A 285 23.20 -6.53 27.15
CA SER A 285 23.29 -6.63 25.69
C SER A 285 24.43 -7.57 25.31
N SER A 286 24.04 -8.75 24.85
CA SER A 286 24.98 -9.82 24.51
C SER A 286 25.32 -9.77 23.01
N LEU A 287 26.56 -9.45 22.66
CA LEU A 287 27.02 -9.29 21.27
C LEU A 287 27.44 -10.63 20.66
N THR A 288 26.98 -10.92 19.45
CA THR A 288 27.47 -12.03 18.62
C THR A 288 28.53 -11.54 17.66
N LEU A 289 29.73 -12.12 17.74
CA LEU A 289 30.83 -11.75 16.86
C LEU A 289 31.00 -12.82 15.80
N LYS A 290 30.83 -12.45 14.53
CA LYS A 290 31.10 -13.32 13.39
C LYS A 290 32.32 -12.82 12.63
N ILE A 291 33.40 -13.60 12.70
CA ILE A 291 34.68 -13.30 12.06
C ILE A 291 34.80 -14.15 10.80
N ASP A 292 34.66 -13.50 9.66
CA ASP A 292 34.75 -14.10 8.33
C ASP A 292 36.18 -14.12 7.77
N ASN A 293 36.42 -14.96 6.76
CA ASN A 293 37.67 -15.04 5.99
C ASN A 293 38.92 -15.32 6.85
N ILE A 294 38.81 -16.31 7.74
CA ILE A 294 39.99 -16.86 8.43
C ILE A 294 40.64 -17.90 7.51
N ASP A 295 41.64 -17.46 6.77
CA ASP A 295 42.38 -18.27 5.78
C ASP A 295 43.90 -18.14 5.98
N TYR A 296 44.66 -18.70 5.05
CA TYR A 296 46.13 -18.65 5.05
C TYR A 296 46.70 -17.41 4.32
N ASP A 297 45.87 -16.43 3.94
CA ASP A 297 46.34 -15.21 3.28
C ASP A 297 47.12 -14.31 4.27
N ILE A 298 48.27 -13.83 3.83
CA ILE A 298 49.24 -13.00 4.57
C ILE A 298 48.85 -11.51 4.51
N SER A 299 47.92 -11.12 3.63
CA SER A 299 47.56 -9.73 3.32
C SER A 299 47.23 -8.80 4.51
N ALA A 300 47.02 -9.33 5.73
CA ALA A 300 46.76 -8.56 6.95
C ALA A 300 47.80 -8.77 8.09
N ILE A 301 48.91 -9.48 7.87
CA ILE A 301 49.85 -9.92 8.93
C ILE A 301 51.32 -9.61 8.58
N LYS A 302 52.17 -9.46 9.60
CA LYS A 302 53.65 -9.29 9.48
C LYS A 302 54.26 -10.30 8.50
N SER A 303 55.14 -9.82 7.61
CA SER A 303 55.75 -10.51 6.46
C SER A 303 56.58 -11.76 6.73
N ASN A 304 56.69 -12.23 7.97
CA ASN A 304 57.67 -13.25 8.39
C ASN A 304 57.05 -14.64 8.65
N LEU A 305 55.74 -14.82 8.47
CA LEU A 305 55.06 -16.11 8.63
C LEU A 305 54.97 -16.84 7.28
N VAL A 306 55.49 -18.06 7.21
CA VAL A 306 55.65 -18.78 5.93
C VAL A 306 54.74 -20.02 5.81
N SER A 307 54.32 -20.61 6.93
CA SER A 307 53.43 -21.80 6.92
C SER A 307 51.98 -21.45 7.27
N GLU A 308 51.03 -22.18 6.65
CA GLU A 308 49.60 -22.10 6.95
C GLU A 308 49.31 -22.25 8.46
N THR A 309 49.97 -23.18 9.13
CA THR A 309 49.84 -23.40 10.58
C THR A 309 50.23 -22.17 11.39
N GLN A 310 51.35 -21.52 11.05
CA GLN A 310 51.83 -20.34 11.75
C GLN A 310 50.88 -19.15 11.55
N ILE A 311 50.37 -18.97 10.32
CA ILE A 311 49.43 -17.90 9.98
C ILE A 311 48.11 -18.08 10.74
N LEU A 312 47.53 -19.28 10.71
CA LEU A 312 46.29 -19.58 11.43
C LEU A 312 46.46 -19.50 12.94
N LYS A 313 47.56 -20.03 13.50
CA LYS A 313 47.88 -19.88 14.93
C LYS A 313 47.99 -18.41 15.32
N HIS A 314 48.61 -17.57 14.49
CA HIS A 314 48.69 -16.13 14.77
C HIS A 314 47.31 -15.44 14.71
N LYS A 315 46.51 -15.71 13.68
CA LYS A 315 45.14 -15.15 13.55
C LYS A 315 44.27 -15.55 14.75
N LEU A 316 44.35 -16.81 15.19
CA LEU A 316 43.56 -17.32 16.30
C LEU A 316 44.09 -16.86 17.66
N ALA A 317 45.41 -16.73 17.82
CA ALA A 317 46.04 -16.14 19.02
C ALA A 317 45.54 -14.71 19.27
N LEU A 318 45.41 -13.91 18.20
CA LEU A 318 44.87 -12.54 18.31
C LEU A 318 43.43 -12.52 18.85
N ILE A 319 42.64 -13.55 18.56
CA ILE A 319 41.26 -13.71 19.05
C ILE A 319 41.26 -14.31 20.46
N SER A 320 42.10 -15.31 20.74
CA SER A 320 42.13 -16.04 22.02
C SER A 320 42.79 -15.28 23.15
N ASP A 321 43.85 -14.52 22.88
CA ASP A 321 44.64 -13.84 23.92
C ASP A 321 43.95 -12.57 24.44
N ASN A 322 42.81 -12.28 23.85
CA ASN A 322 42.14 -11.01 23.92
C ASN A 322 41.13 -10.90 25.06
N GLU A 323 41.25 -9.87 25.90
CA GLU A 323 40.31 -9.68 27.00
C GLU A 323 38.90 -9.32 26.53
N PHE A 324 38.75 -8.60 25.40
CA PHE A 324 37.43 -8.22 24.89
C PHE A 324 36.61 -9.46 24.48
N PHE A 325 37.23 -10.42 23.79
CA PHE A 325 36.56 -11.66 23.37
C PHE A 325 36.25 -12.59 24.55
N LYS A 326 36.98 -12.45 25.67
CA LYS A 326 36.70 -13.15 26.93
C LYS A 326 35.61 -12.47 27.78
N SER A 327 35.30 -11.20 27.50
CA SER A 327 34.34 -10.40 28.26
C SER A 327 32.95 -11.03 28.31
N ASP A 328 32.25 -10.91 29.45
CA ASP A 328 30.88 -11.38 29.67
C ASP A 328 29.85 -10.84 28.66
N ARG A 329 30.18 -9.72 28.00
CA ARG A 329 29.33 -9.02 27.03
C ARG A 329 29.26 -9.71 25.66
N ILE A 330 30.26 -10.52 25.33
CA ILE A 330 30.20 -11.35 24.11
C ILE A 330 29.31 -12.54 24.42
N ARG A 331 28.21 -12.73 23.69
CA ARG A 331 27.38 -13.93 23.84
C ARG A 331 28.09 -15.14 23.27
N GLU A 332 28.53 -14.97 22.04
CA GLU A 332 28.93 -16.08 21.19
C GLU A 332 29.88 -15.58 20.09
N ILE A 333 30.95 -16.34 19.87
CA ILE A 333 31.90 -16.13 18.78
C ILE A 333 31.62 -17.17 17.70
N ILE A 334 31.59 -16.71 16.45
CA ILE A 334 31.43 -17.52 15.25
C ILE A 334 32.66 -17.29 14.37
N LEU A 335 33.44 -18.35 14.16
CA LEU A 335 34.62 -18.31 13.30
C LEU A 335 34.31 -18.93 11.95
N VAL A 336 34.68 -18.26 10.86
CA VAL A 336 34.46 -18.78 9.51
C VAL A 336 35.80 -18.97 8.79
N PHE A 337 36.21 -20.22 8.70
CA PHE A 337 37.42 -20.64 8.02
C PHE A 337 37.18 -20.84 6.54
N VAL A 338 38.14 -20.42 5.72
CA VAL A 338 38.06 -20.50 4.27
C VAL A 338 39.33 -21.17 3.72
N LYS A 339 39.16 -22.22 2.92
CA LYS A 339 40.25 -22.94 2.22
C LYS A 339 41.34 -23.55 3.11
N VAL A 340 41.11 -23.73 4.40
CA VAL A 340 42.07 -24.35 5.33
C VAL A 340 42.22 -25.85 5.06
N GLN A 341 43.45 -26.34 4.94
CA GLN A 341 43.73 -27.74 4.58
C GLN A 341 44.34 -28.57 5.70
N ILE A 342 44.94 -27.95 6.72
CA ILE A 342 45.64 -28.62 7.80
C ILE A 342 44.76 -28.75 9.06
N PRO A 343 44.90 -29.81 9.87
CA PRO A 343 44.25 -29.89 11.18
C PRO A 343 44.83 -28.87 12.16
N LEU A 344 44.01 -28.41 13.11
CA LEU A 344 44.44 -27.52 14.20
C LEU A 344 44.44 -28.26 15.54
N GLU A 345 45.35 -27.86 16.42
CA GLU A 345 45.41 -28.39 17.78
C GLU A 345 44.16 -27.96 18.56
N GLN A 346 43.52 -28.92 19.25
CA GLN A 346 42.34 -28.69 20.08
C GLN A 346 42.51 -27.52 21.05
N LYS A 347 43.70 -27.36 21.65
CA LYS A 347 44.02 -26.29 22.59
C LYS A 347 43.69 -24.88 22.05
N ILE A 348 43.87 -24.65 20.75
CA ILE A 348 43.60 -23.35 20.13
C ILE A 348 42.12 -22.96 20.24
N TYR A 349 41.23 -23.93 20.10
CA TYR A 349 39.79 -23.71 20.27
C TYR A 349 39.41 -23.54 21.74
N ASP A 350 40.09 -24.28 22.61
CA ASP A 350 39.87 -24.28 24.06
C ASP A 350 40.21 -22.92 24.67
N ASP A 351 41.19 -22.22 24.11
CA ASP A 351 41.62 -20.88 24.54
C ASP A 351 40.59 -19.79 24.16
N ILE A 352 39.60 -20.09 23.30
CA ILE A 352 38.52 -19.16 22.91
C ILE A 352 37.25 -19.47 23.71
N SER A 353 37.14 -18.90 24.91
CA SER A 353 36.13 -19.22 25.92
C SER A 353 34.66 -19.16 25.46
N LYS A 354 34.34 -18.34 24.45
CA LYS A 354 32.97 -18.12 23.95
C LYS A 354 32.72 -18.60 22.53
N LEU A 355 33.60 -19.47 22.02
CA LEU A 355 33.44 -20.08 20.72
C LEU A 355 32.22 -21.00 20.70
N SER A 356 31.17 -20.57 19.99
CA SER A 356 29.90 -21.28 19.92
C SER A 356 29.72 -22.03 18.61
N MET A 357 30.29 -21.49 17.54
CA MET A 357 30.09 -21.98 16.20
C MET A 357 31.36 -21.83 15.36
N VAL A 358 31.66 -22.86 14.59
CA VAL A 358 32.68 -22.81 13.54
C VAL A 358 32.01 -23.08 12.20
N ILE A 359 32.38 -22.32 11.17
CA ILE A 359 31.92 -22.53 9.80
C ILE A 359 33.14 -22.80 8.92
N CYS A 360 33.20 -23.98 8.32
CA CYS A 360 34.27 -24.39 7.44
C CYS A 360 33.80 -24.28 5.99
N LYS A 361 34.46 -23.43 5.19
CA LYS A 361 34.18 -23.27 3.76
C LYS A 361 35.35 -23.79 2.93
N SER A 362 35.10 -24.80 2.10
CA SER A 362 36.10 -25.39 1.21
C SER A 362 37.35 -25.91 1.94
N THR A 363 37.19 -26.45 3.15
CA THR A 363 38.30 -26.96 3.96
C THR A 363 38.52 -28.46 3.74
N SER A 364 39.65 -28.99 4.21
CA SER A 364 39.88 -30.44 4.25
C SER A 364 38.97 -31.15 5.28
N TYR A 365 38.85 -32.47 5.12
CA TYR A 365 38.15 -33.35 6.06
C TYR A 365 38.87 -33.36 7.41
N ASP A 366 40.18 -33.60 7.37
CA ASP A 366 41.06 -33.62 8.53
C ASP A 366 40.96 -32.32 9.36
N PHE A 367 40.79 -31.17 8.70
CA PHE A 367 40.59 -29.90 9.41
C PHE A 367 39.29 -29.88 10.21
N PHE A 368 38.15 -30.17 9.60
CA PHE A 368 36.89 -30.08 10.34
C PHE A 368 36.72 -31.23 11.34
N GLU A 369 37.32 -32.41 11.09
CA GLU A 369 37.37 -33.51 12.05
C GLU A 369 38.20 -33.14 13.29
N SER A 370 39.23 -32.29 13.14
CA SER A 370 40.02 -31.76 14.27
C SER A 370 39.25 -30.79 15.18
N ILE A 371 38.04 -30.36 14.80
CA ILE A 371 37.24 -29.41 15.59
C ILE A 371 36.61 -30.13 16.80
N PRO A 372 36.87 -29.66 18.04
CA PRO A 372 36.38 -30.32 19.24
C PRO A 372 34.84 -30.40 19.31
N GLU A 373 34.31 -31.57 19.73
CA GLU A 373 32.86 -31.79 19.85
C GLU A 373 32.16 -30.84 20.82
N LYS A 374 32.90 -30.28 21.79
CA LYS A 374 32.36 -29.29 22.74
C LYS A 374 31.85 -28.01 22.06
N ILE A 375 32.32 -27.71 20.84
CA ILE A 375 31.77 -26.64 20.00
C ILE A 375 30.45 -27.13 19.43
N LYS A 376 29.35 -26.68 20.03
CA LYS A 376 27.99 -27.22 19.82
C LYS A 376 27.44 -27.05 18.40
N LYS A 377 27.98 -26.13 17.60
CA LYS A 377 27.47 -25.80 16.27
C LYS A 377 28.61 -25.81 15.24
N LEU A 378 28.67 -26.83 14.40
CA LEU A 378 29.59 -26.86 13.27
C LEU A 378 28.82 -26.68 11.95
N GLY A 379 29.30 -25.76 11.11
CA GLY A 379 28.81 -25.50 9.76
C GLY A 379 29.83 -25.97 8.73
N VAL A 380 29.47 -26.83 7.77
CA VAL A 380 30.44 -27.34 6.79
C VAL A 380 29.98 -27.11 5.35
N VAL A 381 30.87 -26.58 4.51
CA VAL A 381 30.74 -26.51 3.04
C VAL A 381 31.89 -27.32 2.44
N PRO A 382 31.70 -28.63 2.23
CA PRO A 382 32.79 -29.53 1.89
C PRO A 382 33.18 -29.43 0.42
N THR A 383 34.39 -29.90 0.12
CA THR A 383 34.84 -30.07 -1.27
C THR A 383 34.25 -31.35 -1.88
N ARG A 384 34.15 -31.42 -3.21
CA ARG A 384 33.45 -32.50 -3.96
C ARG A 384 33.87 -33.95 -3.61
N LYS A 385 35.03 -34.17 -2.99
CA LYS A 385 35.63 -35.50 -2.74
C LYS A 385 35.28 -36.14 -1.39
N GLN A 386 34.58 -35.46 -0.48
CA GLN A 386 34.55 -35.85 0.95
C GLN A 386 33.19 -36.38 1.47
N MET A 387 32.22 -36.64 0.60
CA MET A 387 30.83 -36.87 1.03
C MET A 387 30.59 -38.12 1.91
N SER A 388 31.24 -39.25 1.61
CA SER A 388 31.04 -40.50 2.38
C SER A 388 31.56 -40.40 3.81
N ALA A 389 32.56 -39.55 4.05
CA ALA A 389 33.08 -39.28 5.38
C ALA A 389 32.18 -38.31 6.16
N ILE A 390 31.49 -37.39 5.46
CA ILE A 390 30.66 -36.35 6.09
C ILE A 390 29.35 -36.89 6.68
N ILE A 391 28.81 -37.98 6.14
CA ILE A 391 27.61 -38.64 6.70
C ILE A 391 27.98 -39.39 8.00
N LYS A 392 29.24 -39.80 8.15
CA LYS A 392 29.79 -40.43 9.36
C LYS A 392 30.36 -39.41 10.36
N SER A 393 30.22 -38.12 10.07
CA SER A 393 30.84 -37.02 10.81
C SER A 393 30.42 -36.89 12.28
N PRO A 394 31.14 -36.05 13.05
CA PRO A 394 30.86 -35.79 14.46
C PRO A 394 29.45 -35.24 14.72
N ARG A 395 28.91 -35.54 15.90
CA ARG A 395 27.52 -35.20 16.30
C ARG A 395 27.25 -33.69 16.46
N ASN A 396 28.26 -32.85 16.38
CA ASN A 396 28.17 -31.39 16.55
C ASN A 396 27.90 -30.62 15.24
N ILE A 397 27.79 -31.29 14.08
CA ILE A 397 27.42 -30.64 12.81
C ILE A 397 25.94 -30.25 12.82
N GLU A 398 25.64 -28.97 13.03
CA GLU A 398 24.28 -28.45 13.02
C GLU A 398 23.88 -27.92 11.62
N LYS A 399 24.88 -27.51 10.80
CA LYS A 399 24.65 -26.89 9.49
C LYS A 399 25.54 -27.51 8.41
N ILE A 400 24.98 -27.79 7.24
CA ILE A 400 25.73 -28.31 6.11
C ILE A 400 25.27 -27.67 4.80
N SER A 401 26.21 -27.39 3.89
CA SER A 401 25.95 -26.90 2.54
C SER A 401 26.72 -27.72 1.53
N LEU A 402 26.01 -28.46 0.68
CA LEU A 402 26.58 -29.33 -0.34
C LEU A 402 26.41 -28.67 -1.71
N ASP A 403 27.50 -28.36 -2.40
CA ASP A 403 27.50 -27.74 -3.71
C ASP A 403 28.11 -28.69 -4.76
N GLU A 404 27.41 -28.87 -5.89
CA GLU A 404 27.89 -29.61 -7.06
C GLU A 404 28.25 -31.08 -6.81
N ILE A 405 27.43 -31.74 -6.00
CA ILE A 405 27.67 -33.11 -5.54
C ILE A 405 26.85 -34.13 -6.33
N LYS A 406 27.44 -35.29 -6.63
CA LYS A 406 26.72 -36.44 -7.23
C LYS A 406 26.47 -37.53 -6.18
N PHE A 407 25.23 -37.67 -5.73
CA PHE A 407 24.81 -38.67 -4.75
C PHE A 407 24.56 -40.01 -5.44
N LYS A 408 25.35 -41.03 -5.09
CA LYS A 408 25.27 -42.39 -5.67
C LYS A 408 24.62 -43.42 -4.75
N GLU A 409 24.40 -43.07 -3.49
CA GLU A 409 23.89 -43.95 -2.44
C GLU A 409 22.85 -43.20 -1.62
N ASN A 410 21.91 -43.93 -1.01
CA ASN A 410 20.89 -43.34 -0.16
C ASN A 410 21.53 -42.59 1.00
N ILE A 411 21.09 -41.36 1.25
CA ILE A 411 21.58 -40.54 2.35
C ILE A 411 20.44 -40.29 3.31
N SER A 412 20.70 -40.53 4.59
CA SER A 412 19.86 -40.04 5.68
C SER A 412 20.66 -39.04 6.49
N PHE A 413 20.22 -37.78 6.49
CA PHE A 413 20.79 -36.78 7.38
C PHE A 413 20.31 -37.02 8.81
N PRO A 414 21.21 -37.00 9.80
CA PRO A 414 20.86 -37.29 11.19
C PRO A 414 20.11 -36.13 11.87
N ASP A 415 19.36 -36.44 12.93
CA ASP A 415 18.51 -35.49 13.64
C ASP A 415 19.25 -34.29 14.26
N HIS A 416 20.55 -34.39 14.52
CA HIS A 416 21.29 -33.26 15.07
C HIS A 416 21.51 -32.12 14.05
N MET A 417 21.32 -32.37 12.75
CA MET A 417 21.45 -31.35 11.70
C MET A 417 20.18 -30.49 11.58
N ARG A 418 20.31 -29.19 11.88
CA ARG A 418 19.18 -28.25 11.83
C ARG A 418 19.06 -27.49 10.51
N LEU A 419 20.15 -27.31 9.76
CA LEU A 419 20.15 -26.59 8.48
C LEU A 419 20.90 -27.36 7.41
N ILE A 420 20.22 -27.68 6.32
CA ILE A 420 20.79 -28.42 5.20
C ILE A 420 20.59 -27.61 3.93
N LYS A 421 21.68 -27.35 3.20
CA LYS A 421 21.66 -26.74 1.87
C LYS A 421 22.24 -27.72 0.87
N ILE A 422 21.57 -27.92 -0.26
CA ILE A 422 22.06 -28.74 -1.38
C ILE A 422 21.91 -27.90 -2.64
N ARG A 423 22.93 -27.83 -3.47
CA ARG A 423 22.98 -26.90 -4.59
C ARG A 423 23.66 -27.51 -5.79
N SER A 424 23.11 -27.26 -6.98
CA SER A 424 23.69 -27.67 -8.26
C SER A 424 24.10 -29.16 -8.29
N SER A 425 23.38 -30.00 -7.55
CA SER A 425 23.77 -31.38 -7.26
C SER A 425 22.92 -32.38 -8.06
N LYS A 426 23.32 -33.65 -8.10
CA LYS A 426 22.58 -34.71 -8.79
C LYS A 426 22.46 -35.95 -7.91
N ILE A 427 21.24 -36.39 -7.66
CA ILE A 427 20.92 -37.65 -6.99
C ILE A 427 20.67 -38.69 -8.06
N CYS A 428 21.45 -39.77 -8.06
CA CYS A 428 21.34 -40.84 -9.04
C CYS A 428 19.98 -41.56 -8.96
N LEU A 429 19.61 -42.22 -10.05
CA LEU A 429 18.38 -43.01 -10.09
C LEU A 429 18.39 -44.10 -8.99
N GLY A 430 17.24 -44.29 -8.32
CA GLY A 430 17.10 -45.23 -7.21
C GLY A 430 17.70 -44.75 -5.88
N VAL A 431 18.31 -43.56 -5.86
CA VAL A 431 18.87 -42.95 -4.67
C VAL A 431 17.91 -41.91 -4.11
N THR A 432 17.80 -41.89 -2.78
CA THR A 432 16.94 -41.00 -2.01
C THR A 432 17.73 -40.24 -0.96
N ILE A 433 17.34 -38.99 -0.73
CA ILE A 433 17.80 -38.19 0.41
C ILE A 433 16.68 -38.09 1.42
N THR A 434 16.95 -38.42 2.68
CA THR A 434 16.04 -38.31 3.82
C THR A 434 16.61 -37.33 4.84
N PHE A 435 15.74 -36.54 5.48
CA PHE A 435 16.13 -35.57 6.51
C PHE A 435 15.57 -36.01 7.87
N GLY A 436 16.37 -35.91 8.93
CA GLY A 436 15.91 -36.23 10.29
C GLY A 436 15.01 -35.15 10.89
N GLN A 437 14.01 -35.55 11.69
CA GLN A 437 12.86 -34.82 12.28
C GLN A 437 13.13 -33.42 12.86
N ASN A 438 14.36 -33.21 13.34
CA ASN A 438 14.77 -31.97 14.01
C ASN A 438 15.33 -30.91 13.04
N CYS A 439 15.36 -31.21 11.74
CA CYS A 439 15.73 -30.23 10.73
C CYS A 439 14.78 -29.03 10.75
N THR A 440 15.34 -27.83 10.87
CA THR A 440 14.57 -26.57 10.93
C THR A 440 14.57 -25.83 9.61
N LYS A 441 15.52 -26.12 8.71
CA LYS A 441 15.64 -25.42 7.44
C LYS A 441 16.32 -26.29 6.39
N ILE A 442 15.66 -26.46 5.25
CA ILE A 442 16.19 -27.19 4.10
C ILE A 442 16.13 -26.24 2.89
N ILE A 443 17.22 -26.13 2.15
CA ILE A 443 17.25 -25.39 0.87
C ILE A 443 17.90 -26.29 -0.16
N ILE A 444 17.23 -26.53 -1.26
CA ILE A 444 17.72 -27.37 -2.35
C ILE A 444 17.59 -26.57 -3.63
N ASP A 445 18.72 -26.13 -4.17
CA ASP A 445 18.79 -25.29 -5.38
C ASP A 445 19.36 -26.13 -6.53
N ASN A 446 18.80 -25.99 -7.73
CA ASN A 446 19.34 -26.57 -8.97
C ASN A 446 19.76 -28.05 -8.85
N THR A 447 19.00 -28.85 -8.10
CA THR A 447 19.35 -30.25 -7.80
C THR A 447 18.34 -31.20 -8.41
N GLU A 448 18.81 -32.22 -9.11
CA GLU A 448 17.98 -33.31 -9.67
C GLU A 448 17.97 -34.50 -8.71
N GLY A 449 16.83 -35.18 -8.54
CA GLY A 449 16.78 -36.37 -7.71
C GLY A 449 15.50 -36.66 -6.95
N THR A 450 15.49 -37.75 -6.20
CA THR A 450 14.37 -38.10 -5.31
C THR A 450 14.66 -37.68 -3.87
N ILE A 451 13.73 -36.98 -3.25
CA ILE A 451 13.80 -36.55 -1.85
C ILE A 451 12.63 -37.13 -1.07
N ASN A 452 12.92 -37.64 0.12
CA ASN A 452 11.94 -38.17 1.06
C ASN A 452 11.69 -37.16 2.19
N PHE A 453 10.43 -36.73 2.34
CA PHE A 453 9.97 -35.77 3.36
C PHE A 453 9.01 -36.39 4.40
N LYS A 454 9.00 -37.73 4.55
CA LYS A 454 8.05 -38.47 5.40
C LYS A 454 7.87 -37.89 6.80
N GLU A 455 8.94 -37.42 7.42
CA GLU A 455 8.92 -36.97 8.81
C GLU A 455 8.45 -35.51 9.02
N PHE A 456 8.33 -34.71 7.96
CA PHE A 456 8.07 -33.27 8.07
C PHE A 456 6.71 -32.81 7.56
N ALA A 457 6.19 -33.51 6.56
CA ALA A 457 5.00 -33.08 5.84
C ALA A 457 4.17 -34.28 5.37
N GLY A 458 4.17 -35.42 6.07
CA GLY A 458 3.38 -36.61 5.66
C GLY A 458 3.67 -37.10 4.22
N VAL A 459 4.83 -36.77 3.66
CA VAL A 459 5.15 -36.91 2.24
C VAL A 459 5.79 -38.26 1.98
N ASN A 460 5.35 -39.02 0.99
CA ASN A 460 6.05 -40.26 0.66
C ASN A 460 7.37 -39.99 -0.08
N PHE A 461 7.37 -39.26 -1.20
CA PHE A 461 8.56 -38.88 -1.98
C PHE A 461 8.26 -37.66 -2.86
N VAL A 462 9.26 -36.82 -3.15
CA VAL A 462 9.22 -35.74 -4.15
C VAL A 462 10.35 -36.00 -5.16
N LEU A 463 10.02 -36.07 -6.46
CA LEU A 463 11.00 -36.31 -7.52
C LEU A 463 11.37 -35.02 -8.24
N LEU A 464 12.48 -34.41 -7.87
CA LEU A 464 13.05 -33.26 -8.57
C LEU A 464 13.61 -33.70 -9.94
N LYS A 465 12.91 -33.39 -11.03
CA LYS A 465 13.41 -33.59 -12.39
C LYS A 465 13.94 -32.28 -12.97
N ILE A 466 15.05 -32.34 -13.71
CA ILE A 466 15.57 -31.21 -14.46
C ILE A 466 14.87 -31.16 -15.82
N GLU A 467 14.07 -30.12 -16.06
CA GLU A 467 13.75 -29.70 -17.43
C GLU A 467 14.90 -28.86 -18.00
N GLU A 468 15.22 -29.05 -19.28
CA GLU A 468 16.47 -28.64 -19.93
C GLU A 468 16.67 -27.12 -20.10
N TYR A 469 15.67 -26.27 -19.78
CA TYR A 469 15.67 -24.86 -20.19
C TYR A 469 15.41 -23.80 -19.08
N THR A 470 15.39 -24.15 -17.79
CA THR A 470 15.02 -23.21 -16.71
C THR A 470 16.20 -22.84 -15.80
N LEU A 471 16.40 -21.53 -15.56
CA LEU A 471 17.62 -20.99 -14.93
C LEU A 471 17.73 -21.15 -13.40
N GLN A 472 16.65 -21.36 -12.64
CA GLN A 472 16.72 -21.55 -11.19
C GLN A 472 15.61 -22.47 -10.68
N LYS A 473 15.97 -23.64 -10.15
CA LYS A 473 15.06 -24.57 -9.45
C LYS A 473 15.28 -24.42 -7.95
N ASN A 474 14.22 -24.36 -7.15
CA ASN A 474 14.34 -24.18 -5.70
C ASN A 474 13.27 -24.99 -4.97
N LEU A 475 13.72 -25.80 -4.01
CA LEU A 475 12.90 -26.25 -2.90
C LEU A 475 13.41 -25.56 -1.66
N SER A 476 12.53 -24.92 -0.89
CA SER A 476 12.89 -24.44 0.44
C SER A 476 11.84 -24.77 1.48
N PHE A 477 12.32 -25.23 2.62
CA PHE A 477 11.53 -25.55 3.79
C PHE A 477 12.10 -24.79 4.98
N GLN A 478 11.21 -24.27 5.82
CA GLN A 478 11.60 -23.68 7.08
C GLN A 478 10.54 -23.95 8.16
N LYS A 479 10.97 -24.56 9.27
CA LYS A 479 10.20 -24.76 10.50
C LYS A 479 10.07 -23.45 11.28
N LYS A 480 8.89 -23.24 11.89
CA LYS A 480 8.47 -22.06 12.65
C LYS A 480 9.58 -21.41 13.50
N ASN A 481 9.66 -20.08 13.43
CA ASN A 481 10.15 -19.24 14.52
C ASN A 481 8.94 -18.51 15.14
N GLU A 482 9.09 -17.87 16.30
CA GLU A 482 7.99 -17.20 17.03
C GLU A 482 7.19 -16.18 16.21
N PHE A 483 7.68 -15.74 15.03
CA PHE A 483 7.12 -14.61 14.28
C PHE A 483 6.62 -14.91 12.85
N THR A 484 7.11 -15.95 12.15
CA THR A 484 6.88 -16.08 10.69
C THR A 484 6.11 -17.32 10.23
N GLY A 485 5.64 -18.18 11.13
CA GLY A 485 5.05 -19.48 10.77
C GLY A 485 6.08 -20.42 10.08
N SER A 486 5.72 -21.68 9.83
CA SER A 486 6.53 -22.54 8.95
C SER A 486 6.15 -22.30 7.48
N PHE A 487 7.12 -22.48 6.59
CA PHE A 487 7.02 -22.16 5.17
C PHE A 487 7.55 -23.29 4.29
N LEU A 488 6.84 -23.56 3.19
CA LEU A 488 7.27 -24.43 2.10
C LEU A 488 7.22 -23.67 0.77
N LYS A 489 8.30 -23.73 -0.01
CA LYS A 489 8.35 -23.24 -1.40
C LYS A 489 8.83 -24.33 -2.33
N LEU A 490 8.09 -24.57 -3.41
CA LEU A 490 8.52 -25.38 -4.54
C LEU A 490 8.52 -24.52 -5.81
N PHE A 491 9.62 -24.53 -6.54
CA PHE A 491 9.81 -23.72 -7.74
C PHE A 491 10.46 -24.51 -8.87
N PHE A 492 9.77 -24.64 -10.01
CA PHE A 492 10.18 -25.47 -11.15
C PHE A 492 10.44 -26.93 -10.78
N ILE A 493 9.46 -27.55 -10.12
CA ILE A 493 9.56 -28.91 -9.56
C ILE A 493 8.45 -29.80 -10.13
N ARG A 494 8.79 -31.06 -10.43
CA ARG A 494 7.80 -32.10 -10.69
C ARG A 494 7.49 -32.88 -9.40
N VAL A 495 6.23 -33.19 -9.17
CA VAL A 495 5.77 -34.00 -8.03
C VAL A 495 5.14 -35.28 -8.58
N ASP A 496 5.70 -36.42 -8.21
CA ASP A 496 5.15 -37.75 -8.51
C ASP A 496 4.69 -38.38 -7.17
N GLY A 497 3.42 -38.82 -7.09
CA GLY A 497 2.78 -39.36 -5.88
C GLY A 497 1.89 -38.37 -5.12
N LYS A 498 1.44 -38.75 -3.91
CA LYS A 498 0.62 -37.88 -3.05
C LYS A 498 1.50 -37.08 -2.08
N LEU A 499 1.40 -35.76 -2.12
CA LEU A 499 2.05 -34.81 -1.21
C LEU A 499 0.98 -34.21 -0.29
N ARG A 500 0.93 -34.60 0.99
CA ARG A 500 -0.09 -34.13 1.94
C ARG A 500 0.51 -33.15 2.95
N LEU A 501 0.30 -31.86 2.78
CA LEU A 501 0.82 -30.90 3.74
C LEU A 501 0.11 -31.07 5.09
N ASN A 502 0.89 -31.03 6.17
CA ASN A 502 0.35 -31.10 7.53
C ASN A 502 0.09 -29.68 8.09
N ASP A 503 -0.50 -29.68 9.28
CA ASP A 503 -0.83 -28.52 10.09
C ASP A 503 0.36 -27.62 10.47
N ASN A 504 1.60 -28.11 10.28
CA ASN A 504 2.80 -27.35 10.59
C ASN A 504 3.06 -26.22 9.60
N PHE A 505 2.49 -26.25 8.39
CA PHE A 505 2.70 -25.23 7.37
C PHE A 505 1.61 -24.16 7.41
N GLN A 506 1.99 -22.91 7.65
CA GLN A 506 1.05 -21.80 7.51
C GLN A 506 1.12 -21.19 6.11
N LYS A 507 2.33 -21.14 5.54
CA LYS A 507 2.60 -20.52 4.24
C LYS A 507 3.16 -21.52 3.24
N VAL A 508 2.59 -21.53 2.04
CA VAL A 508 2.97 -22.43 0.96
C VAL A 508 3.05 -21.66 -0.36
N ASP A 509 4.09 -21.91 -1.14
CA ASP A 509 4.36 -21.23 -2.41
C ASP A 509 4.76 -22.28 -3.47
N PHE A 510 3.91 -22.45 -4.47
CA PHE A 510 4.04 -23.38 -5.58
C PHE A 510 4.09 -22.57 -6.88
N ASP A 511 5.28 -22.42 -7.46
CA ASP A 511 5.45 -21.72 -8.72
C ASP A 511 6.09 -22.66 -9.75
N SER A 512 5.42 -22.85 -10.88
CA SER A 512 5.88 -23.73 -11.95
C SER A 512 6.04 -25.19 -11.48
N VAL A 513 5.09 -25.68 -10.67
CA VAL A 513 5.07 -27.05 -10.15
C VAL A 513 4.22 -27.95 -11.05
N ASN A 514 4.79 -29.06 -11.52
CA ASN A 514 4.08 -30.05 -12.36
C ASN A 514 3.75 -31.30 -11.55
N VAL A 515 2.47 -31.53 -11.24
CA VAL A 515 1.99 -32.71 -10.54
C VAL A 515 1.64 -33.79 -11.58
N ALA A 516 2.33 -34.93 -11.50
CA ALA A 516 2.21 -35.97 -12.51
C ALA A 516 0.83 -36.65 -12.53
N PRO A 517 0.43 -37.31 -13.62
CA PRO A 517 -0.85 -38.04 -13.68
C PRO A 517 -0.99 -39.05 -12.54
N GLY A 518 -2.15 -39.07 -11.87
CA GLY A 518 -2.42 -39.91 -10.70
C GLY A 518 -1.74 -39.44 -9.39
N SER A 519 -1.02 -38.32 -9.44
CA SER A 519 -0.40 -37.65 -8.30
C SER A 519 -1.27 -36.49 -7.82
N GLU A 520 -1.05 -36.02 -6.59
CA GLU A 520 -1.93 -35.04 -5.94
C GLU A 520 -1.16 -34.27 -4.85
N ILE A 521 -1.40 -32.96 -4.74
CA ILE A 521 -0.94 -32.14 -3.60
C ILE A 521 -2.16 -31.78 -2.73
N SER A 522 -2.25 -32.31 -1.51
CA SER A 522 -3.33 -32.01 -0.57
C SER A 522 -2.92 -30.98 0.47
N LEU A 523 -3.74 -29.95 0.64
CA LEU A 523 -3.60 -28.94 1.68
C LEU A 523 -4.43 -29.31 2.93
N CYS A 524 -4.23 -28.58 4.02
CA CYS A 524 -5.01 -28.65 5.26
C CYS A 524 -5.45 -27.25 5.70
N ASP A 525 -6.38 -27.16 6.65
CA ASP A 525 -7.00 -25.91 7.12
C ASP A 525 -5.99 -24.89 7.68
N GLN A 526 -4.84 -25.34 8.16
CA GLN A 526 -3.79 -24.47 8.70
C GLN A 526 -2.96 -23.79 7.61
N ASN A 527 -3.04 -24.26 6.35
CA ASN A 527 -2.34 -23.67 5.21
C ASN A 527 -3.07 -22.39 4.75
N THR A 528 -2.96 -21.30 5.49
CA THR A 528 -3.77 -20.10 5.24
C THR A 528 -3.19 -19.15 4.19
N ILE A 529 -1.87 -19.16 3.96
CA ILE A 529 -1.21 -18.28 2.97
C ILE A 529 -0.64 -19.13 1.84
N ILE A 530 -1.33 -19.18 0.72
CA ILE A 530 -1.00 -20.04 -0.43
C ILE A 530 -0.76 -19.18 -1.66
N ASP A 531 0.22 -19.56 -2.46
CA ASP A 531 0.44 -19.02 -3.81
C ASP A 531 0.67 -20.20 -4.75
N ILE A 532 -0.27 -20.49 -5.66
CA ILE A 532 -0.13 -21.49 -6.72
C ILE A 532 -0.14 -20.72 -8.04
N THR A 533 0.99 -20.72 -8.74
CA THR A 533 1.15 -20.03 -10.03
C THR A 533 1.89 -20.91 -11.00
N LYS A 534 1.56 -20.82 -12.29
CA LYS A 534 2.24 -21.55 -13.38
C LYS A 534 2.33 -23.06 -13.18
N SER A 535 1.49 -23.62 -12.32
CA SER A 535 1.57 -25.00 -11.87
C SER A 535 0.51 -25.85 -12.56
N SER A 536 0.74 -27.14 -12.72
CA SER A 536 -0.19 -28.05 -13.38
C SER A 536 -0.42 -29.34 -12.58
N GLY A 537 -1.58 -29.97 -12.81
CA GLY A 537 -2.01 -31.21 -12.17
C GLY A 537 -2.89 -31.00 -10.94
N LEU A 538 -3.14 -32.06 -10.16
CA LEU A 538 -4.20 -32.07 -9.14
C LEU A 538 -3.75 -31.48 -7.80
N PHE A 539 -4.49 -30.47 -7.32
CA PHE A 539 -4.35 -29.87 -6.00
C PHE A 539 -5.66 -30.03 -5.22
N ASP A 540 -5.60 -30.67 -4.06
CA ASP A 540 -6.73 -30.78 -3.15
C ASP A 540 -6.78 -29.55 -2.23
N LEU A 541 -7.74 -28.67 -2.54
CA LEU A 541 -8.01 -27.40 -1.88
C LEU A 541 -9.29 -27.45 -1.05
N THR A 542 -9.81 -28.66 -0.77
CA THR A 542 -11.06 -28.89 -0.01
C THR A 542 -11.15 -28.09 1.30
N PRO A 543 -10.08 -27.98 2.11
CA PRO A 543 -10.03 -27.11 3.30
C PRO A 543 -10.48 -25.66 3.12
N LEU A 544 -10.25 -25.09 1.94
CA LEU A 544 -10.41 -23.65 1.69
C LEU A 544 -11.57 -23.34 0.76
N ILE A 545 -11.77 -24.19 -0.25
CA ILE A 545 -12.75 -23.97 -1.30
C ILE A 545 -13.69 -25.17 -1.50
N GLY A 546 -13.68 -26.15 -0.60
CA GLY A 546 -14.60 -27.29 -0.61
C GLY A 546 -14.42 -28.30 -1.73
N THR A 547 -13.42 -28.13 -2.60
CA THR A 547 -13.14 -29.03 -3.73
C THR A 547 -11.66 -29.11 -4.08
N SER A 548 -11.28 -30.12 -4.86
CA SER A 548 -9.97 -30.26 -5.49
C SER A 548 -10.00 -29.72 -6.93
N LEU A 549 -8.92 -29.09 -7.38
CA LEU A 549 -8.80 -28.52 -8.72
C LEU A 549 -7.63 -29.13 -9.49
N CYS A 550 -7.85 -29.44 -10.77
CA CYS A 550 -6.78 -29.83 -11.68
C CYS A 550 -6.26 -28.58 -12.41
N PHE A 551 -5.12 -28.07 -11.98
CA PHE A 551 -4.51 -26.86 -12.52
C PHE A 551 -3.90 -27.07 -13.90
N THR A 552 -3.95 -26.03 -14.74
CA THR A 552 -3.08 -25.83 -15.90
C THR A 552 -2.08 -24.72 -15.59
N ASP A 553 -1.02 -24.61 -16.39
CA ASP A 553 0.02 -23.58 -16.26
C ASP A 553 -0.49 -22.13 -16.35
N GLU A 554 -1.69 -21.91 -16.88
CA GLU A 554 -2.34 -20.60 -16.88
C GLU A 554 -3.07 -20.30 -15.57
N MET A 555 -3.52 -21.33 -14.84
CA MET A 555 -4.32 -21.18 -13.62
C MET A 555 -3.49 -20.63 -12.46
N GLN A 556 -4.13 -19.77 -11.66
CA GLN A 556 -3.52 -19.20 -10.45
C GLN A 556 -4.52 -19.22 -9.30
N PHE A 557 -4.01 -19.54 -8.11
CA PHE A 557 -4.77 -19.53 -6.88
C PHE A 557 -3.92 -18.91 -5.77
N LYS A 558 -4.42 -17.88 -5.11
CA LYS A 558 -3.65 -17.14 -4.12
C LYS A 558 -4.49 -16.74 -2.92
N THR A 559 -3.96 -16.94 -1.73
CA THR A 559 -4.51 -16.43 -0.47
C THR A 559 -3.48 -15.57 0.26
N THR A 560 -3.89 -14.38 0.71
CA THR A 560 -3.01 -13.45 1.44
C THR A 560 -3.70 -12.89 2.67
N SER A 561 -2.95 -12.64 3.75
CA SER A 561 -3.46 -11.96 4.94
C SER A 561 -3.87 -10.51 4.66
N ILE A 562 -4.99 -10.07 5.21
CA ILE A 562 -5.39 -8.66 5.18
C ILE A 562 -4.74 -7.93 6.36
N GLU A 563 -3.87 -6.96 6.05
CA GLU A 563 -3.16 -6.16 7.06
C GLU A 563 -4.16 -5.38 7.93
N GLY A 564 -4.03 -5.48 9.25
CA GLY A 564 -4.92 -4.82 10.22
C GLY A 564 -6.26 -5.51 10.46
N SER A 565 -6.52 -6.70 9.88
CA SER A 565 -7.74 -7.45 10.17
C SER A 565 -7.69 -8.03 11.59
N PRO A 566 -8.66 -7.72 12.48
CA PRO A 566 -8.64 -8.15 13.89
C PRO A 566 -8.81 -9.67 14.05
N LYS A 567 -9.38 -10.33 13.03
CA LYS A 567 -9.64 -11.78 13.00
C LYS A 567 -8.67 -12.55 12.09
N ASN A 568 -7.64 -11.89 11.55
CA ASN A 568 -6.71 -12.45 10.56
C ASN A 568 -7.42 -12.97 9.29
N PHE A 569 -8.43 -12.25 8.80
CA PHE A 569 -9.11 -12.62 7.55
C PHE A 569 -8.17 -12.60 6.34
N LEU A 570 -8.54 -13.38 5.33
CA LEU A 570 -7.79 -13.60 4.11
C LEU A 570 -8.46 -12.92 2.91
N ASN A 571 -7.63 -12.62 1.92
CA ASN A 571 -8.03 -12.26 0.57
C ASN A 571 -7.78 -13.47 -0.34
N LEU A 572 -8.80 -13.92 -1.08
CA LEU A 572 -8.72 -14.98 -2.08
C LEU A 572 -8.68 -14.39 -3.49
N SER A 573 -7.76 -14.87 -4.32
CA SER A 573 -7.67 -14.53 -5.74
C SER A 573 -7.58 -15.80 -6.58
N MET A 574 -8.55 -16.00 -7.48
CA MET A 574 -8.63 -17.12 -8.42
C MET A 574 -8.56 -16.59 -9.84
N LYS A 575 -7.56 -17.03 -10.62
CA LYS A 575 -7.33 -16.56 -12.00
C LYS A 575 -7.27 -17.71 -13.00
N PHE A 576 -7.96 -17.57 -14.13
CA PHE A 576 -8.02 -18.55 -15.23
C PHE A 576 -8.55 -19.93 -14.83
N ILE A 577 -9.21 -20.04 -13.67
CA ILE A 577 -9.69 -21.32 -13.14
C ILE A 577 -10.90 -21.81 -13.93
N LYS A 578 -10.93 -23.11 -14.23
CA LYS A 578 -12.10 -23.80 -14.78
C LYS A 578 -12.49 -24.91 -13.83
N SER A 579 -13.72 -24.89 -13.33
CA SER A 579 -14.23 -25.91 -12.42
C SER A 579 -15.52 -26.52 -12.96
N SER A 580 -15.68 -27.84 -12.79
CA SER A 580 -16.93 -28.57 -12.98
C SER A 580 -17.50 -29.06 -11.64
N THR A 581 -17.04 -28.47 -10.54
CA THR A 581 -17.45 -28.78 -9.17
C THR A 581 -17.77 -27.49 -8.42
N ASP A 582 -18.71 -27.57 -7.48
CA ASP A 582 -19.03 -26.45 -6.60
C ASP A 582 -17.80 -26.03 -5.79
N VAL A 583 -17.60 -24.73 -5.71
CA VAL A 583 -16.56 -24.09 -4.90
C VAL A 583 -17.23 -23.51 -3.66
N LEU A 584 -16.95 -24.09 -2.50
CA LEU A 584 -17.52 -23.69 -1.21
C LEU A 584 -16.45 -22.95 -0.39
N LEU A 585 -16.52 -21.63 -0.34
CA LEU A 585 -15.50 -20.84 0.35
C LEU A 585 -15.59 -21.00 1.87
N ALA A 586 -14.45 -21.26 2.52
CA ALA A 586 -14.35 -21.29 3.96
C ALA A 586 -14.63 -19.92 4.62
N ASP A 587 -15.04 -19.93 5.89
CA ASP A 587 -15.36 -18.74 6.72
C ASP A 587 -14.12 -17.92 7.15
N CYS A 588 -13.14 -17.77 6.26
CA CYS A 588 -11.92 -17.03 6.50
C CYS A 588 -11.65 -15.92 5.47
N PHE A 589 -12.48 -15.78 4.42
CA PHE A 589 -12.26 -14.78 3.36
C PHE A 589 -13.14 -13.54 3.51
N GLU A 590 -12.53 -12.38 3.73
CA GLU A 590 -13.21 -11.08 3.74
C GLU A 590 -13.24 -10.45 2.34
N LYS A 591 -12.32 -10.86 1.45
CA LYS A 591 -12.25 -10.39 0.06
C LYS A 591 -12.06 -11.57 -0.91
N VAL A 592 -12.80 -11.56 -2.01
CA VAL A 592 -12.75 -12.58 -3.07
C VAL A 592 -12.61 -11.92 -4.44
N GLU A 593 -11.61 -12.35 -5.21
CA GLU A 593 -11.34 -11.92 -6.59
C GLU A 593 -11.44 -13.13 -7.54
N LEU A 594 -12.34 -13.04 -8.52
CA LEU A 594 -12.59 -14.04 -9.55
C LEU A 594 -12.24 -13.44 -10.91
N SER A 595 -11.07 -13.77 -11.45
CA SER A 595 -10.62 -13.28 -12.77
C SER A 595 -10.55 -14.43 -13.78
N TYR A 596 -11.15 -14.27 -14.95
CA TYR A 596 -11.15 -15.25 -16.04
C TYR A 596 -11.55 -16.66 -15.60
N THR A 597 -12.46 -16.76 -14.63
CA THR A 597 -12.86 -18.02 -14.00
C THR A 597 -14.17 -18.52 -14.62
N THR A 598 -14.24 -19.81 -14.96
CA THR A 598 -15.41 -20.45 -15.58
C THR A 598 -15.91 -21.62 -14.73
N MET A 599 -17.21 -21.61 -14.43
CA MET A 599 -17.91 -22.70 -13.75
C MET A 599 -18.77 -23.45 -14.76
N ASN A 600 -18.50 -24.73 -14.97
CA ASN A 600 -19.20 -25.60 -15.91
C ASN A 600 -20.34 -26.36 -15.21
N ASP A 601 -21.21 -27.02 -15.98
CA ASP A 601 -22.19 -27.99 -15.47
C ASP A 601 -23.13 -27.46 -14.36
N ASN A 602 -23.49 -26.18 -14.45
CA ASN A 602 -24.29 -25.45 -13.44
C ASN A 602 -23.66 -25.42 -12.04
N THR A 603 -22.34 -25.60 -11.95
CA THR A 603 -21.62 -25.46 -10.69
C THR A 603 -21.48 -24.00 -10.27
N ARG A 604 -21.29 -23.79 -8.97
CA ARG A 604 -21.37 -22.46 -8.36
C ARG A 604 -20.21 -22.17 -7.43
N VAL A 605 -19.92 -20.89 -7.26
CA VAL A 605 -19.05 -20.35 -6.22
C VAL A 605 -19.94 -19.86 -5.08
N VAL A 606 -19.94 -20.58 -3.95
CA VAL A 606 -20.69 -20.23 -2.74
C VAL A 606 -19.80 -19.38 -1.84
N LEU A 607 -20.21 -18.13 -1.61
CA LEU A 607 -19.48 -17.19 -0.76
C LEU A 607 -19.74 -17.47 0.73
N ASN A 608 -18.76 -17.10 1.55
CA ASN A 608 -18.85 -17.19 3.02
C ASN A 608 -19.45 -15.90 3.62
N ASP A 609 -19.98 -16.01 4.84
CA ASP A 609 -20.69 -14.92 5.53
C ASP A 609 -19.82 -13.68 5.83
N ASN A 610 -18.49 -13.83 5.84
CA ASN A 610 -17.56 -12.73 6.16
C ASN A 610 -17.11 -11.95 4.92
N CYS A 611 -17.51 -12.36 3.71
CA CYS A 611 -17.08 -11.70 2.48
C CYS A 611 -17.71 -10.30 2.33
N LYS A 612 -16.89 -9.25 2.42
CA LYS A 612 -17.32 -7.85 2.25
C LYS A 612 -16.97 -7.27 0.89
N THR A 613 -15.96 -7.80 0.21
CA THR A 613 -15.52 -7.29 -1.09
C THR A 613 -15.49 -8.40 -2.13
N LEU A 614 -16.23 -8.22 -3.22
CA LEU A 614 -16.27 -9.16 -4.34
C LEU A 614 -15.81 -8.47 -5.62
N ILE A 615 -14.76 -9.01 -6.25
CA ILE A 615 -14.22 -8.52 -7.52
C ILE A 615 -14.40 -9.61 -8.57
N ILE A 616 -15.09 -9.28 -9.65
CA ILE A 616 -15.42 -10.17 -10.76
C ILE A 616 -14.83 -9.57 -12.03
N GLU A 617 -14.01 -10.34 -12.74
CA GLU A 617 -13.42 -9.97 -14.02
C GLU A 617 -13.53 -11.14 -14.98
N CYS A 618 -14.30 -11.00 -16.06
CA CYS A 618 -14.45 -12.07 -17.06
C CYS A 618 -14.85 -13.44 -16.46
N PHE A 619 -15.70 -13.44 -15.44
CA PHE A 619 -16.26 -14.65 -14.83
C PHE A 619 -17.44 -15.16 -15.64
N ASP A 620 -17.56 -16.47 -15.77
CA ASP A 620 -18.67 -17.15 -16.44
C ASP A 620 -19.17 -18.30 -15.55
N GLY A 621 -20.37 -18.18 -14.99
CA GLY A 621 -20.89 -19.14 -14.01
C GLY A 621 -21.91 -18.56 -13.03
N ILE A 622 -22.13 -19.32 -11.95
CA ILE A 622 -23.09 -18.99 -10.89
C ILE A 622 -22.34 -18.60 -9.61
N ILE A 623 -22.74 -17.49 -8.97
CA ILE A 623 -22.25 -17.08 -7.65
C ILE A 623 -23.42 -17.17 -6.66
N ASP A 624 -23.26 -17.96 -5.62
CA ASP A 624 -24.26 -18.12 -4.57
C ASP A 624 -23.91 -17.27 -3.34
N VAL A 625 -24.80 -16.34 -3.05
CA VAL A 625 -24.75 -15.41 -1.91
C VAL A 625 -25.92 -15.63 -0.95
N SER A 626 -26.61 -16.78 -1.04
CA SER A 626 -27.77 -17.08 -0.19
C SER A 626 -27.43 -17.29 1.30
N ASN A 627 -26.14 -17.49 1.60
CA ASN A 627 -25.60 -17.45 2.96
C ASN A 627 -25.74 -16.02 3.53
N LYS A 628 -25.72 -15.84 4.85
CA LYS A 628 -26.24 -14.66 5.59
C LYS A 628 -25.43 -13.34 5.40
N ILE A 629 -24.85 -13.10 4.23
CA ILE A 629 -24.22 -11.83 3.87
C ILE A 629 -25.31 -10.76 3.84
N THR A 630 -25.31 -9.88 4.83
CA THR A 630 -26.30 -8.81 4.89
C THR A 630 -25.99 -7.70 3.89
N TRP A 631 -24.72 -7.30 3.78
CA TRP A 631 -24.25 -6.18 2.94
C TRP A 631 -22.79 -6.39 2.52
N PHE A 632 -22.50 -6.13 1.24
CA PHE A 632 -21.14 -5.96 0.74
C PHE A 632 -20.68 -4.50 0.90
N ASP A 633 -19.41 -4.30 1.24
CA ASP A 633 -18.77 -2.98 1.18
C ASP A 633 -18.56 -2.56 -0.28
N GLU A 634 -18.14 -3.50 -1.13
CA GLU A 634 -17.86 -3.26 -2.55
C GLU A 634 -18.08 -4.52 -3.41
N ILE A 635 -18.78 -4.33 -4.54
CA ILE A 635 -18.85 -5.29 -5.64
C ILE A 635 -18.33 -4.59 -6.90
N LYS A 636 -17.31 -5.17 -7.53
CA LYS A 636 -16.74 -4.68 -8.78
C LYS A 636 -16.86 -5.74 -9.86
N ILE A 637 -17.50 -5.41 -10.97
CA ILE A 637 -17.75 -6.33 -12.09
C ILE A 637 -17.13 -5.74 -13.35
N SER A 638 -16.26 -6.51 -13.99
CA SER A 638 -15.58 -6.11 -15.22
C SER A 638 -15.94 -7.07 -16.34
N PHE A 639 -16.70 -6.56 -17.30
CA PHE A 639 -17.20 -7.34 -18.42
C PHE A 639 -16.11 -7.45 -19.52
N PRO A 640 -15.90 -8.64 -20.08
CA PRO A 640 -15.07 -8.80 -21.26
C PRO A 640 -15.76 -8.17 -22.47
N VAL A 641 -14.94 -7.60 -23.35
CA VAL A 641 -15.44 -6.97 -24.59
C VAL A 641 -15.45 -7.96 -25.74
N ASP A 642 -14.59 -8.97 -25.72
CA ASP A 642 -14.26 -9.88 -26.82
C ASP A 642 -14.98 -11.25 -26.74
N ARG A 643 -15.57 -11.60 -25.60
CA ARG A 643 -16.27 -12.88 -25.40
C ARG A 643 -17.61 -12.71 -24.70
N GLN A 644 -18.42 -13.75 -24.74
CA GLN A 644 -19.68 -13.84 -24.01
C GLN A 644 -19.42 -14.42 -22.63
N ILE A 645 -20.07 -13.86 -21.61
CA ILE A 645 -20.03 -14.43 -20.26
C ILE A 645 -21.42 -14.44 -19.65
N ASN A 646 -21.76 -15.50 -18.93
CA ASN A 646 -23.02 -15.63 -18.25
C ASN A 646 -22.78 -15.58 -16.75
N ILE A 647 -22.96 -14.40 -16.15
CA ILE A 647 -22.90 -14.25 -14.70
C ILE A 647 -24.32 -14.35 -14.16
N SER A 648 -24.55 -15.28 -13.24
CA SER A 648 -25.80 -15.35 -12.48
C SER A 648 -25.53 -15.37 -10.98
N PHE A 649 -26.46 -14.81 -10.22
CA PHE A 649 -26.41 -14.82 -8.77
C PHE A 649 -27.57 -15.64 -8.20
N ILE A 650 -27.32 -16.34 -7.09
CA ILE A 650 -28.33 -16.97 -6.25
C ILE A 650 -28.37 -16.22 -4.93
N GLY A 651 -29.55 -15.74 -4.52
CA GLY A 651 -29.75 -14.96 -3.30
C GLY A 651 -29.82 -13.45 -3.56
N SER A 652 -30.28 -12.72 -2.54
CA SER A 652 -30.48 -11.27 -2.59
C SER A 652 -29.18 -10.52 -2.28
N ILE A 653 -28.84 -9.52 -3.09
CA ILE A 653 -27.60 -8.76 -2.96
C ILE A 653 -27.87 -7.33 -2.48
N ASN A 654 -27.21 -6.95 -1.39
CA ASN A 654 -27.10 -5.56 -0.96
C ASN A 654 -25.64 -5.13 -0.98
N THR A 655 -25.33 -3.98 -1.56
CA THR A 655 -23.95 -3.46 -1.61
C THR A 655 -23.89 -1.95 -1.40
N HIS A 656 -22.87 -1.50 -0.68
CA HIS A 656 -22.59 -0.08 -0.56
C HIS A 656 -22.07 0.51 -1.88
N HIS A 657 -21.21 -0.23 -2.58
CA HIS A 657 -20.60 0.21 -3.83
C HIS A 657 -20.74 -0.87 -4.91
N LEU A 658 -21.38 -0.53 -6.02
CA LEU A 658 -21.43 -1.34 -7.24
C LEU A 658 -20.69 -0.63 -8.36
N CYS A 659 -19.62 -1.25 -8.85
CA CYS A 659 -18.80 -0.72 -9.93
C CYS A 659 -18.88 -1.63 -11.17
N LEU A 660 -19.44 -1.12 -12.26
CA LEU A 660 -19.62 -1.82 -13.53
C LEU A 660 -18.62 -1.30 -14.57
N ASN A 661 -17.66 -2.12 -14.96
CA ASN A 661 -16.60 -1.75 -15.90
C ASN A 661 -16.81 -2.42 -17.26
N ASN A 662 -16.68 -1.63 -18.33
CA ASN A 662 -16.76 -2.09 -19.72
C ASN A 662 -18.08 -2.81 -20.07
N ALA A 663 -19.19 -2.39 -19.47
CA ALA A 663 -20.52 -2.90 -19.77
C ALA A 663 -20.95 -2.54 -21.21
N CYS A 664 -20.47 -3.32 -22.19
CA CYS A 664 -20.60 -3.03 -23.62
C CYS A 664 -21.19 -4.21 -24.42
N LYS A 665 -21.64 -5.27 -23.75
CA LYS A 665 -22.15 -6.50 -24.34
C LYS A 665 -23.28 -7.08 -23.48
N GLU A 666 -24.12 -7.94 -24.08
CA GLU A 666 -25.04 -8.85 -23.36
C GLU A 666 -25.94 -8.18 -22.33
N HIS A 667 -26.68 -7.16 -22.78
CA HIS A 667 -27.64 -6.43 -21.94
C HIS A 667 -28.63 -7.36 -21.20
N GLU A 668 -29.08 -8.46 -21.81
CA GLU A 668 -29.95 -9.45 -21.16
C GLU A 668 -29.29 -10.13 -19.96
N THR A 669 -28.02 -10.55 -20.09
CA THR A 669 -27.25 -11.12 -18.97
C THR A 669 -27.07 -10.10 -17.86
N ILE A 670 -26.73 -8.85 -18.20
CA ILE A 670 -26.57 -7.78 -17.21
C ILE A 670 -27.89 -7.53 -16.47
N VAL A 671 -29.02 -7.49 -17.18
CA VAL A 671 -30.35 -7.32 -16.56
C VAL A 671 -30.67 -8.48 -15.63
N SER A 672 -30.48 -9.72 -16.10
CA SER A 672 -30.72 -10.91 -15.28
C SER A 672 -29.87 -10.89 -14.02
N MET A 673 -28.60 -10.50 -14.13
CA MET A 673 -27.68 -10.38 -13.01
C MET A 673 -28.13 -9.29 -12.02
N LEU A 674 -28.47 -8.10 -12.51
CA LEU A 674 -28.89 -6.96 -11.69
C LEU A 674 -30.25 -7.17 -11.01
N SER A 675 -31.07 -8.08 -11.53
CA SER A 675 -32.39 -8.40 -10.93
C SER A 675 -32.30 -9.00 -9.52
N ASN A 676 -31.13 -9.53 -9.12
CA ASN A 676 -30.87 -10.06 -7.78
C ASN A 676 -30.44 -8.99 -6.76
N PHE A 677 -30.18 -7.76 -7.21
CA PHE A 677 -29.83 -6.67 -6.30
C PHE A 677 -31.10 -6.09 -5.65
N GLU A 678 -31.07 -5.97 -4.34
CA GLU A 678 -32.13 -5.38 -3.52
C GLU A 678 -31.76 -4.01 -2.96
N GLY A 679 -30.46 -3.73 -2.79
CA GLY A 679 -29.96 -2.46 -2.28
C GLY A 679 -28.61 -2.08 -2.89
N ILE A 680 -28.52 -0.85 -3.41
CA ILE A 680 -27.29 -0.24 -3.94
C ILE A 680 -27.25 1.21 -3.46
N SER A 681 -26.23 1.62 -2.70
CA SER A 681 -26.06 3.03 -2.32
C SER A 681 -25.21 3.84 -3.30
N HIS A 682 -24.16 3.25 -3.87
CA HIS A 682 -23.29 3.92 -4.84
C HIS A 682 -23.20 3.06 -6.10
N LEU A 683 -23.62 3.62 -7.24
CA LEU A 683 -23.49 3.00 -8.56
C LEU A 683 -22.49 3.74 -9.44
N LYS A 684 -21.52 3.01 -9.98
CA LYS A 684 -20.43 3.56 -10.79
C LYS A 684 -20.28 2.81 -12.11
N PHE A 685 -20.22 3.55 -13.21
CA PHE A 685 -19.93 3.04 -14.53
C PHE A 685 -18.54 3.48 -14.97
N THR A 686 -17.73 2.55 -15.50
CA THR A 686 -16.46 2.90 -16.11
C THR A 686 -16.26 2.22 -17.46
N GLY A 687 -15.54 2.90 -18.36
CA GLY A 687 -15.16 2.35 -19.66
C GLY A 687 -13.72 2.67 -19.99
N LYS A 688 -12.92 1.68 -20.41
CA LYS A 688 -11.55 1.91 -20.87
C LYS A 688 -11.25 1.08 -22.10
N PHE A 689 -11.26 1.72 -23.27
CA PHE A 689 -10.91 1.05 -24.51
C PHE A 689 -9.45 0.55 -24.51
N THR A 690 -9.24 -0.65 -25.04
CA THR A 690 -7.89 -1.15 -25.32
C THR A 690 -7.82 -1.73 -26.73
N LEU A 691 -6.72 -1.46 -27.45
CA LEU A 691 -6.50 -1.97 -28.81
C LEU A 691 -6.36 -3.50 -28.87
N ALA A 692 -6.15 -4.17 -27.72
CA ALA A 692 -6.06 -5.62 -27.64
C ALA A 692 -7.41 -6.33 -27.86
N TRP A 693 -8.52 -5.59 -27.87
CA TRP A 693 -9.85 -6.17 -28.08
C TRP A 693 -10.11 -6.43 -29.56
N ASN A 694 -10.27 -7.69 -29.91
CA ASN A 694 -10.52 -8.15 -31.29
C ASN A 694 -11.98 -7.98 -31.76
N ARG A 695 -12.72 -7.01 -31.20
CA ARG A 695 -14.14 -6.81 -31.55
C ARG A 695 -14.29 -5.94 -32.79
N THR A 696 -15.04 -6.45 -33.77
CA THR A 696 -15.30 -5.79 -35.04
C THR A 696 -16.41 -4.75 -34.92
N ALA A 697 -16.39 -3.73 -35.78
CA ALA A 697 -17.44 -2.72 -35.83
C ALA A 697 -18.87 -3.30 -36.00
N PRO A 698 -19.11 -4.30 -36.87
CA PRO A 698 -20.42 -4.95 -36.98
C PRO A 698 -20.94 -5.56 -35.67
N GLU A 699 -20.07 -6.08 -34.82
CA GLU A 699 -20.47 -6.67 -33.53
C GLU A 699 -20.94 -5.63 -32.52
N TYR A 700 -20.33 -4.45 -32.50
CA TYR A 700 -20.82 -3.32 -31.69
C TYR A 700 -22.18 -2.84 -32.20
N ILE A 701 -22.30 -2.64 -33.52
CA ILE A 701 -23.55 -2.22 -34.15
C ILE A 701 -24.67 -3.21 -33.84
N ARG A 702 -24.39 -4.53 -33.89
CA ARG A 702 -25.37 -5.55 -33.54
C ARG A 702 -25.90 -5.37 -32.12
N THR A 703 -25.02 -5.15 -31.14
CA THR A 703 -25.45 -4.88 -29.75
C THR A 703 -26.28 -3.61 -29.64
N LEU A 704 -25.86 -2.52 -30.28
CA LEU A 704 -26.62 -1.28 -30.34
C LEU A 704 -28.03 -1.47 -30.93
N CYS A 705 -28.16 -2.33 -31.95
CA CYS A 705 -29.44 -2.64 -32.59
C CYS A 705 -30.38 -3.49 -31.73
N MET A 706 -29.86 -4.24 -30.76
CA MET A 706 -30.70 -5.04 -29.84
C MET A 706 -31.41 -4.18 -28.80
N ILE A 707 -30.85 -3.01 -28.47
CA ILE A 707 -31.43 -2.11 -27.48
C ILE A 707 -32.47 -1.21 -28.16
N SER A 708 -33.74 -1.47 -27.85
CA SER A 708 -34.91 -0.92 -28.56
C SER A 708 -35.03 0.61 -28.53
N GLN A 709 -34.42 1.28 -27.54
CA GLN A 709 -34.48 2.73 -27.36
C GLN A 709 -33.65 3.52 -28.38
N ASN A 710 -32.77 2.86 -29.15
CA ASN A 710 -31.90 3.53 -30.11
C ASN A 710 -32.44 3.51 -31.55
N THR A 711 -33.75 3.68 -31.75
CA THR A 711 -34.42 3.50 -33.05
C THR A 711 -33.82 4.36 -34.18
N THR A 712 -33.48 5.62 -33.92
CA THR A 712 -32.95 6.55 -34.93
C THR A 712 -31.53 6.15 -35.38
N LYS A 713 -30.62 5.84 -34.46
CA LYS A 713 -29.26 5.40 -34.83
C LYS A 713 -29.23 3.96 -35.31
N LYS A 714 -30.16 3.12 -34.85
CA LYS A 714 -30.35 1.75 -35.34
C LYS A 714 -30.65 1.75 -36.84
N VAL A 715 -31.54 2.62 -37.32
CA VAL A 715 -31.81 2.77 -38.76
C VAL A 715 -30.54 3.20 -39.52
N TYR A 716 -29.80 4.18 -39.00
CA TYR A 716 -28.55 4.67 -39.58
C TYR A 716 -27.46 3.58 -39.68
N TYR A 717 -27.23 2.83 -38.60
CA TYR A 717 -26.21 1.77 -38.60
C TYR A 717 -26.63 0.54 -39.42
N ILE A 718 -27.92 0.20 -39.44
CA ILE A 718 -28.46 -0.86 -40.29
C ILE A 718 -28.31 -0.49 -41.78
N SER A 719 -28.58 0.76 -42.16
CA SER A 719 -28.37 1.21 -43.55
C SER A 719 -26.88 1.17 -43.92
N MET A 720 -25.98 1.58 -43.03
CA MET A 720 -24.53 1.49 -43.24
C MET A 720 -24.02 0.06 -43.46
N ILE A 721 -24.50 -0.90 -42.64
CA ILE A 721 -24.16 -2.32 -42.80
C ILE A 721 -24.69 -2.84 -44.15
N ARG A 722 -25.96 -2.55 -44.48
CA ARG A 722 -26.60 -3.01 -45.71
C ARG A 722 -25.89 -2.48 -46.96
N GLU A 723 -25.44 -1.24 -46.94
CA GLU A 723 -24.72 -0.61 -48.05
C GLU A 723 -23.27 -1.07 -48.19
N LYS A 724 -22.73 -1.88 -47.26
CA LYS A 724 -21.29 -2.22 -47.16
C LYS A 724 -20.37 -0.99 -47.13
N ARG A 725 -20.91 0.17 -46.78
CA ARG A 725 -20.21 1.45 -46.65
C ARG A 725 -19.96 1.73 -45.18
N LEU A 726 -19.25 0.83 -44.47
CA LEU A 726 -18.67 1.29 -43.22
C LEU A 726 -17.65 2.38 -43.60
N PRO A 727 -17.82 3.63 -43.13
CA PRO A 727 -16.82 4.64 -43.38
C PRO A 727 -15.50 4.13 -42.80
N ASN A 728 -14.40 4.27 -43.53
CA ASN A 728 -13.04 4.03 -43.01
C ASN A 728 -12.70 4.90 -41.77
N HIS A 729 -13.62 5.76 -41.32
CA HIS A 729 -13.46 6.74 -40.24
C HIS A 729 -14.13 6.37 -38.91
N ILE A 730 -14.98 5.33 -38.82
CA ILE A 730 -15.56 4.95 -37.51
C ILE A 730 -14.58 4.01 -36.80
N SER A 731 -13.87 4.53 -35.80
CA SER A 731 -12.97 3.71 -34.98
C SER A 731 -13.76 2.74 -34.08
N SER A 732 -13.23 1.54 -33.86
CA SER A 732 -13.78 0.58 -32.89
C SER A 732 -13.90 1.18 -31.48
N GLU A 733 -13.00 2.11 -31.14
CA GLU A 733 -13.05 2.88 -29.91
C GLU A 733 -14.33 3.72 -29.79
N SER A 734 -14.70 4.47 -30.84
CA SER A 734 -15.94 5.28 -30.81
C SER A 734 -17.17 4.39 -30.65
N LEU A 735 -17.20 3.21 -31.28
CA LEU A 735 -18.31 2.27 -31.16
C LEU A 735 -18.36 1.60 -29.78
N PHE A 736 -17.21 1.33 -29.17
CA PHE A 736 -17.13 0.80 -27.80
C PHE A 736 -17.79 1.76 -26.81
N TYR A 737 -17.38 3.04 -26.83
CA TYR A 737 -17.96 4.03 -25.91
C TYR A 737 -19.44 4.25 -26.20
N GLU A 738 -19.85 4.35 -27.47
CA GLU A 738 -21.27 4.49 -27.80
C GLU A 738 -22.11 3.30 -27.30
N THR A 739 -21.62 2.07 -27.45
CA THR A 739 -22.29 0.87 -26.95
C THR A 739 -22.36 0.87 -25.42
N SER A 740 -21.27 1.26 -24.76
CA SER A 740 -21.22 1.36 -23.29
C SER A 740 -22.19 2.42 -22.75
N ASN A 741 -22.29 3.57 -23.42
CA ASN A 741 -23.22 4.65 -23.06
C ASN A 741 -24.68 4.18 -23.13
N VAL A 742 -25.04 3.49 -24.22
CA VAL A 742 -26.40 2.95 -24.41
C VAL A 742 -26.72 1.88 -23.35
N ILE A 743 -25.77 1.02 -23.01
CA ILE A 743 -25.98 -0.01 -21.98
C ILE A 743 -26.09 0.60 -20.58
N ALA A 744 -25.23 1.55 -20.21
CA ALA A 744 -25.32 2.25 -18.93
C ALA A 744 -26.67 2.95 -18.77
N THR A 745 -27.14 3.62 -19.84
CA THR A 745 -28.47 4.25 -19.89
C THR A 745 -29.58 3.22 -19.67
N TYR A 746 -29.53 2.11 -20.42
CA TYR A 746 -30.52 1.05 -20.33
C TYR A 746 -30.56 0.39 -18.93
N ILE A 747 -29.39 0.19 -18.30
CA ILE A 747 -29.29 -0.35 -16.94
C ILE A 747 -30.07 0.52 -15.94
N LEU A 748 -29.83 1.84 -15.97
CA LEU A 748 -30.49 2.76 -15.06
C LEU A 748 -31.99 2.85 -15.29
N GLU A 749 -32.42 2.94 -16.55
CA GLU A 749 -33.84 3.16 -16.85
C GLU A 749 -34.70 1.90 -16.67
N ARG A 750 -34.13 0.70 -16.90
CA ARG A 750 -34.91 -0.53 -17.08
C ARG A 750 -34.43 -1.73 -16.26
N ALA A 751 -33.12 -1.86 -15.99
CA ALA A 751 -32.61 -3.06 -15.34
C ALA A 751 -32.77 -3.04 -13.82
N LEU A 752 -32.65 -1.86 -13.21
CA LEU A 752 -32.77 -1.70 -11.75
C LEU A 752 -34.23 -1.61 -11.32
N LYS A 753 -34.58 -2.29 -10.22
CA LYS A 753 -35.89 -2.21 -9.59
C LYS A 753 -36.10 -0.82 -8.98
N GLU A 754 -37.35 -0.37 -8.93
CA GLU A 754 -37.71 0.92 -8.33
C GLU A 754 -37.25 1.05 -6.87
N SER A 755 -37.34 -0.04 -6.09
CA SER A 755 -36.85 -0.07 -4.71
C SER A 755 -35.35 0.20 -4.60
N VAL A 756 -34.56 -0.31 -5.56
CA VAL A 756 -33.10 -0.10 -5.62
C VAL A 756 -32.80 1.35 -6.00
N LEU A 757 -33.50 1.90 -6.99
CA LEU A 757 -33.31 3.28 -7.44
C LEU A 757 -33.48 4.29 -6.30
N LYS A 758 -34.48 4.08 -5.43
CA LYS A 758 -34.71 4.95 -4.26
C LYS A 758 -33.58 4.91 -3.22
N MET A 759 -32.78 3.85 -3.18
CA MET A 759 -31.65 3.70 -2.25
C MET A 759 -30.35 4.31 -2.79
N ILE A 760 -30.24 4.55 -4.10
CA ILE A 760 -29.03 5.09 -4.71
C ILE A 760 -28.80 6.52 -4.22
N GLN A 761 -27.65 6.73 -3.60
CA GLN A 761 -27.16 8.01 -3.13
C GLN A 761 -26.14 8.61 -4.08
N ASN A 762 -25.33 7.78 -4.74
CA ASN A 762 -24.24 8.25 -5.61
C ASN A 762 -24.32 7.55 -6.97
N VAL A 763 -24.26 8.33 -8.06
CA VAL A 763 -24.13 7.84 -9.43
C VAL A 763 -22.93 8.50 -10.10
N GLU A 764 -22.04 7.69 -10.65
CA GLU A 764 -20.85 8.16 -11.37
C GLU A 764 -20.73 7.52 -12.76
N PHE A 765 -20.53 8.36 -13.78
CA PHE A 765 -20.18 7.91 -15.12
C PHE A 765 -18.75 8.34 -15.48
N LEU A 766 -17.79 7.40 -15.40
CA LEU A 766 -16.39 7.68 -15.71
C LEU A 766 -16.03 7.14 -17.10
N SER A 767 -15.80 8.04 -18.06
CA SER A 767 -15.52 7.70 -19.47
C SER A 767 -16.68 7.03 -20.21
N VAL A 768 -17.86 6.98 -19.59
CA VAL A 768 -19.15 6.59 -20.17
C VAL A 768 -20.07 7.80 -20.03
N GLU A 769 -20.99 8.00 -20.97
CA GLU A 769 -21.93 9.12 -20.97
C GLU A 769 -23.36 8.60 -20.80
N TYR A 770 -24.18 9.30 -20.02
CA TYR A 770 -25.62 9.06 -19.95
C TYR A 770 -26.34 9.85 -21.04
N ASN A 771 -27.09 9.16 -21.90
CA ASN A 771 -27.84 9.76 -23.02
C ASN A 771 -29.33 9.39 -22.98
N GLY A 772 -29.87 9.12 -21.79
CA GLY A 772 -31.26 8.71 -21.58
C GLY A 772 -32.20 9.82 -21.15
N ASN A 773 -33.40 9.42 -20.74
CA ASN A 773 -34.39 10.29 -20.13
C ASN A 773 -33.94 10.71 -18.72
N TYR A 774 -33.86 12.00 -18.47
CA TYR A 774 -33.44 12.57 -17.20
C TYR A 774 -34.43 12.35 -16.05
N GLU A 775 -35.70 12.04 -16.34
CA GLU A 775 -36.73 11.70 -15.34
C GLU A 775 -36.27 10.61 -14.36
N ILE A 776 -35.34 9.74 -14.78
CA ILE A 776 -34.74 8.71 -13.94
C ILE A 776 -34.16 9.25 -12.64
N PHE A 777 -33.52 10.43 -12.68
CA PHE A 777 -32.85 11.02 -11.53
C PHE A 777 -33.85 11.53 -10.51
N GLY A 778 -35.03 11.96 -10.97
CA GLY A 778 -36.14 12.35 -10.08
C GLY A 778 -36.71 11.17 -9.29
N ARG A 779 -36.55 9.93 -9.79
CA ARG A 779 -36.95 8.71 -9.06
C ARG A 779 -35.92 8.27 -8.01
N MET A 780 -34.68 8.74 -8.11
CA MET A 780 -33.63 8.47 -7.13
C MET A 780 -33.73 9.46 -5.97
N GLU A 781 -34.76 9.28 -5.14
CA GLU A 781 -35.10 10.20 -4.03
C GLU A 781 -33.91 10.44 -3.07
N SER A 782 -33.01 9.47 -2.91
CA SER A 782 -31.84 9.55 -2.03
C SER A 782 -30.58 10.10 -2.69
N LEU A 783 -30.60 10.45 -3.98
CA LEU A 783 -29.41 10.87 -4.73
C LEU A 783 -28.81 12.17 -4.19
N GLN A 784 -27.56 12.10 -3.76
CA GLN A 784 -26.75 13.20 -3.23
C GLN A 784 -25.57 13.54 -4.14
N VAL A 785 -25.04 12.57 -4.88
CA VAL A 785 -23.90 12.76 -5.78
C VAL A 785 -24.26 12.29 -7.18
N LEU A 786 -24.13 13.19 -8.15
CA LEU A 786 -24.25 12.86 -9.57
C LEU A 786 -23.00 13.35 -10.30
N ASP A 787 -22.17 12.42 -10.75
CA ASP A 787 -21.13 12.67 -11.73
C ASP A 787 -21.59 12.21 -13.11
N PHE A 788 -22.04 13.18 -13.91
CA PHE A 788 -22.70 12.99 -15.18
C PHE A 788 -21.73 12.57 -16.31
N GLY A 789 -20.43 12.75 -16.13
CA GLY A 789 -19.43 12.16 -17.03
C GLY A 789 -19.43 12.67 -18.47
N THR A 790 -20.15 13.74 -18.80
CA THR A 790 -20.13 14.37 -20.12
C THR A 790 -20.45 15.85 -20.06
N THR A 791 -19.93 16.62 -21.02
CA THR A 791 -20.37 18.00 -21.25
C THR A 791 -21.64 18.05 -22.11
N ASN A 792 -21.99 16.97 -22.80
CA ASN A 792 -23.13 16.94 -23.69
C ASN A 792 -24.40 16.50 -22.93
N PHE A 793 -25.08 17.46 -22.30
CA PHE A 793 -26.36 17.24 -21.62
C PHE A 793 -27.43 18.20 -22.16
N GLU A 794 -28.68 17.76 -22.13
CA GLU A 794 -29.81 18.61 -22.48
C GLU A 794 -30.34 19.38 -21.27
N ASN A 795 -31.04 20.46 -21.56
CA ASN A 795 -31.63 21.36 -20.57
C ASN A 795 -32.64 20.67 -19.63
N ALA A 796 -33.25 19.56 -20.07
CA ALA A 796 -34.15 18.75 -19.27
C ALA A 796 -33.47 18.11 -18.05
N LEU A 797 -32.14 17.96 -18.02
CA LEU A 797 -31.41 17.44 -16.85
C LEU A 797 -31.79 18.19 -15.57
N PHE A 798 -31.81 19.52 -15.61
CA PHE A 798 -32.04 20.37 -14.44
C PHE A 798 -33.49 20.36 -13.94
N GLU A 799 -34.44 19.92 -14.78
CA GLU A 799 -35.84 19.75 -14.37
C GLU A 799 -36.05 18.50 -13.50
N HIS A 800 -35.14 17.53 -13.59
CA HIS A 800 -35.27 16.22 -12.96
C HIS A 800 -34.19 15.93 -11.91
N LEU A 801 -33.38 16.93 -11.54
CA LEU A 801 -32.44 16.78 -10.43
C LEU A 801 -33.23 16.70 -9.10
N PRO A 802 -32.96 15.68 -8.26
CA PRO A 802 -33.63 15.57 -6.97
C PRO A 802 -33.15 16.65 -6.00
N HIS A 803 -34.04 17.09 -5.11
CA HIS A 803 -33.76 18.15 -4.13
C HIS A 803 -32.60 17.81 -3.16
N ASN A 804 -32.27 16.53 -3.00
CA ASN A 804 -31.20 16.07 -2.09
C ASN A 804 -29.80 16.16 -2.71
N ILE A 805 -29.66 16.60 -3.96
CA ILE A 805 -28.36 16.70 -4.64
C ILE A 805 -27.42 17.67 -3.90
N LYS A 806 -26.22 17.19 -3.55
CA LYS A 806 -25.17 17.94 -2.85
C LYS A 806 -23.94 18.16 -3.72
N LEU A 807 -23.61 17.21 -4.59
CA LEU A 807 -22.55 17.33 -5.61
C LEU A 807 -23.11 17.04 -6.99
N LEU A 808 -22.88 17.98 -7.90
CA LEU A 808 -23.15 17.82 -9.32
C LEU A 808 -21.86 18.02 -10.11
N ASN A 809 -21.40 16.98 -10.79
CA ASN A 809 -20.31 17.06 -11.75
C ASN A 809 -20.86 16.89 -13.17
N ILE A 810 -20.79 17.95 -13.95
CA ILE A 810 -21.16 18.00 -15.38
C ILE A 810 -19.95 18.37 -16.24
N SER A 811 -18.75 18.13 -15.71
CA SER A 811 -17.51 18.22 -16.47
C SER A 811 -17.26 16.88 -17.18
N GLY A 812 -17.30 16.88 -18.51
CA GLY A 812 -17.02 15.69 -19.30
C GLY A 812 -15.53 15.31 -19.29
N PRO A 813 -15.19 14.02 -19.53
CA PRO A 813 -13.81 13.55 -19.63
C PRO A 813 -13.05 14.29 -20.73
N ASN A 814 -11.72 14.31 -20.61
CA ASN A 814 -10.84 15.07 -21.52
C ASN A 814 -10.75 14.52 -22.94
N ASN A 815 -11.25 13.32 -23.21
CA ASN A 815 -10.87 12.55 -24.41
C ASN A 815 -11.84 12.66 -25.59
N SER A 816 -13.00 13.33 -25.45
CA SER A 816 -13.95 13.45 -26.56
C SER A 816 -13.62 14.67 -27.44
N GLU A 817 -12.80 14.49 -28.47
CA GLU A 817 -12.48 15.53 -29.48
C GLU A 817 -13.68 15.95 -30.37
N LYS A 818 -14.88 15.40 -30.13
CA LYS A 818 -16.10 15.76 -30.85
C LYS A 818 -16.60 17.12 -30.36
N SER A 819 -15.99 18.19 -30.87
CA SER A 819 -16.37 19.59 -30.63
C SER A 819 -17.68 19.95 -31.33
N GLY A 820 -18.80 19.37 -30.87
CA GLY A 820 -20.10 19.96 -31.09
C GLY A 820 -20.16 21.32 -30.37
N ILE A 821 -20.43 22.40 -31.10
CA ILE A 821 -20.71 23.70 -30.47
C ILE A 821 -22.14 23.62 -29.91
N PHE A 822 -22.28 23.12 -28.68
CA PHE A 822 -23.55 23.13 -27.98
C PHE A 822 -23.86 24.56 -27.53
N LYS A 823 -25.07 25.04 -27.86
CA LYS A 823 -25.58 26.34 -27.40
C LYS A 823 -26.57 26.09 -26.27
N TYR A 824 -26.12 26.29 -25.04
CA TYR A 824 -26.99 26.24 -23.87
C TYR A 824 -27.79 27.54 -23.77
N LYS A 825 -29.08 27.42 -23.44
CA LYS A 825 -29.93 28.58 -23.16
C LYS A 825 -29.84 28.92 -21.68
N LEU A 826 -29.51 30.16 -21.35
CA LEU A 826 -29.42 30.62 -19.96
C LEU A 826 -30.71 30.34 -19.18
N SER A 827 -31.89 30.53 -19.79
CA SER A 827 -33.20 30.29 -19.15
C SER A 827 -33.35 28.89 -18.56
N ASP A 828 -32.72 27.89 -19.17
CA ASP A 828 -32.80 26.52 -18.72
C ASP A 828 -31.82 26.22 -17.58
N LEU A 829 -30.66 26.87 -17.59
CA LEU A 829 -29.68 26.76 -16.51
C LEU A 829 -30.18 27.41 -15.22
N MET A 830 -31.00 28.46 -15.33
CA MET A 830 -31.58 29.13 -14.17
C MET A 830 -32.40 28.19 -13.28
N LYS A 831 -32.82 27.01 -13.76
CA LYS A 831 -33.47 25.98 -12.96
C LYS A 831 -32.55 25.40 -11.87
N LEU A 832 -31.23 25.41 -12.11
CA LEU A 832 -30.26 24.94 -11.13
C LEU A 832 -30.34 25.75 -9.82
N ILE A 833 -30.73 27.03 -9.88
CA ILE A 833 -30.90 27.92 -8.71
C ILE A 833 -31.82 27.31 -7.64
N HIS A 834 -32.79 26.47 -8.04
CA HIS A 834 -33.71 25.81 -7.12
C HIS A 834 -33.11 24.59 -6.39
N CYS A 835 -31.84 24.24 -6.66
CA CYS A 835 -31.12 23.17 -5.98
C CYS A 835 -30.47 23.68 -4.68
N ASP A 836 -31.29 24.01 -3.66
CA ASP A 836 -30.84 24.65 -2.41
C ASP A 836 -29.83 23.82 -1.58
N ASN A 837 -29.75 22.51 -1.84
CA ASN A 837 -28.82 21.60 -1.17
C ASN A 837 -27.49 21.44 -1.91
N LEU A 838 -27.36 21.95 -3.14
CA LEU A 838 -26.14 21.79 -3.93
C LEU A 838 -24.99 22.57 -3.30
N LYS A 839 -23.95 21.87 -2.82
CA LYS A 839 -22.77 22.46 -2.16
C LYS A 839 -21.54 22.48 -3.06
N VAL A 840 -21.42 21.49 -3.95
CA VAL A 840 -20.27 21.32 -4.85
C VAL A 840 -20.76 21.25 -6.29
N LEU A 841 -20.20 22.11 -7.14
CA LEU A 841 -20.46 22.12 -8.57
C LEU A 841 -19.16 21.96 -9.35
N VAL A 842 -19.11 20.98 -10.26
CA VAL A 842 -17.96 20.76 -11.14
C VAL A 842 -18.40 20.96 -12.60
N ILE A 843 -17.77 21.90 -13.30
CA ILE A 843 -18.19 22.38 -14.63
C ILE A 843 -17.00 22.59 -15.57
N ASP A 844 -17.24 22.53 -16.88
CA ASP A 844 -16.24 22.93 -17.89
C ASP A 844 -16.20 24.46 -18.04
N ALA A 845 -15.01 25.03 -18.17
CA ALA A 845 -14.85 26.48 -18.30
C ALA A 845 -15.54 27.03 -19.56
N ASN A 846 -15.55 26.26 -20.66
CA ASN A 846 -16.18 26.67 -21.91
C ASN A 846 -17.68 26.91 -21.72
N PHE A 847 -18.32 26.14 -20.84
CA PHE A 847 -19.72 26.31 -20.51
C PHE A 847 -20.00 27.69 -19.88
N ILE A 848 -19.16 28.10 -18.92
CA ILE A 848 -19.24 29.42 -18.26
C ILE A 848 -19.09 30.53 -19.30
N PHE A 849 -18.09 30.43 -20.17
CA PHE A 849 -17.78 31.48 -21.13
C PHE A 849 -18.79 31.57 -22.28
N GLN A 850 -19.43 30.47 -22.66
CA GLN A 850 -20.52 30.47 -23.64
C GLN A 850 -21.79 31.13 -23.10
N VAL A 851 -22.11 30.86 -21.83
CA VAL A 851 -23.30 31.42 -21.17
C VAL A 851 -23.09 32.90 -20.81
N GLY A 852 -21.84 33.29 -20.50
CA GLY A 852 -21.47 34.68 -20.20
C GLY A 852 -21.94 35.17 -18.83
N THR A 853 -22.35 34.26 -17.93
CA THR A 853 -22.76 34.57 -16.54
C THR A 853 -22.66 33.31 -15.66
N LEU A 854 -22.51 33.50 -14.34
CA LEU A 854 -22.65 32.45 -13.32
C LEU A 854 -23.92 32.62 -12.47
N SER A 855 -24.87 33.44 -12.92
CA SER A 855 -26.12 33.69 -12.19
C SER A 855 -26.99 32.44 -11.99
N PHE A 856 -26.75 31.37 -12.76
CA PHE A 856 -27.42 30.08 -12.60
C PHE A 856 -26.86 29.24 -11.43
N VAL A 857 -25.71 29.60 -10.87
CA VAL A 857 -25.10 28.88 -9.75
C VAL A 857 -25.89 29.21 -8.47
N PRO A 858 -26.43 28.20 -7.75
CA PRO A 858 -27.15 28.42 -6.50
C PRO A 858 -26.26 29.08 -5.44
N SER A 859 -26.85 29.92 -4.60
CA SER A 859 -26.16 30.52 -3.45
C SER A 859 -25.70 29.49 -2.41
N SER A 860 -26.25 28.27 -2.46
CA SER A 860 -25.83 27.16 -1.61
C SER A 860 -24.47 26.56 -2.00
N VAL A 861 -24.00 26.81 -3.23
CA VAL A 861 -22.72 26.28 -3.73
C VAL A 861 -21.58 26.98 -3.01
N LYS A 862 -20.79 26.20 -2.27
CA LYS A 862 -19.59 26.68 -1.56
C LYS A 862 -18.32 26.41 -2.37
N ILE A 863 -18.31 25.32 -3.14
CA ILE A 863 -17.15 24.84 -3.87
C ILE A 863 -17.48 24.78 -5.36
N LEU A 864 -16.71 25.51 -6.17
CA LEU A 864 -16.77 25.44 -7.62
C LEU A 864 -15.47 24.86 -8.17
N LYS A 865 -15.55 23.76 -8.92
CA LYS A 865 -14.41 23.23 -9.68
C LYS A 865 -14.64 23.45 -11.17
N VAL A 866 -13.70 24.14 -11.80
CA VAL A 866 -13.76 24.52 -13.22
C VAL A 866 -12.69 23.77 -14.00
N HIS A 867 -13.07 23.02 -15.02
CA HIS A 867 -12.15 22.35 -15.93
C HIS A 867 -11.78 23.28 -17.10
N CYS A 868 -10.55 23.81 -17.13
CA CYS A 868 -10.06 24.68 -18.20
C CYS A 868 -9.25 23.86 -19.21
N LYS A 869 -9.91 23.32 -20.25
CA LYS A 869 -9.24 22.52 -21.31
C LYS A 869 -8.58 23.38 -22.39
N SER A 870 -9.14 24.55 -22.67
CA SER A 870 -8.74 25.43 -23.78
C SER A 870 -8.87 26.90 -23.41
N LYS A 871 -8.13 27.75 -24.13
CA LYS A 871 -8.26 29.21 -24.02
C LYS A 871 -9.71 29.64 -24.33
N PRO A 872 -10.31 30.52 -23.50
CA PRO A 872 -11.65 31.06 -23.77
C PRO A 872 -11.68 31.76 -25.13
N LYS A 873 -12.65 31.39 -25.98
CA LYS A 873 -12.94 32.12 -27.23
C LYS A 873 -13.93 33.23 -26.88
N GLU A 874 -13.47 34.48 -26.90
CA GLU A 874 -14.25 35.72 -26.66
C GLU A 874 -15.12 35.74 -25.39
N ILE A 875 -14.74 36.57 -24.42
CA ILE A 875 -15.52 36.76 -23.20
C ILE A 875 -16.64 37.76 -23.49
N MET A 876 -17.86 37.27 -23.72
CA MET A 876 -19.05 38.13 -23.68
C MET A 876 -19.33 38.53 -22.23
N LEU A 877 -19.15 39.81 -21.92
CA LEU A 877 -19.46 40.35 -20.60
C LEU A 877 -20.90 40.84 -20.59
N LEU A 878 -21.78 40.07 -19.94
CA LEU A 878 -23.07 40.57 -19.52
C LEU A 878 -22.92 41.23 -18.14
N ASP A 879 -23.57 42.37 -17.92
CA ASP A 879 -23.48 43.15 -16.68
C ASP A 879 -24.27 42.45 -15.55
N HIS A 880 -23.67 41.42 -14.96
CA HIS A 880 -24.29 40.57 -13.93
C HIS A 880 -23.51 40.60 -12.62
N GLN A 881 -24.23 40.42 -11.53
CA GLN A 881 -23.67 40.34 -10.18
C GLN A 881 -22.72 39.14 -10.07
N LYS A 882 -21.50 39.39 -9.57
CA LYS A 882 -20.53 38.35 -9.25
C LYS A 882 -21.05 37.45 -8.13
N ILE A 883 -20.83 36.15 -8.24
CA ILE A 883 -21.17 35.19 -7.19
C ILE A 883 -20.13 35.19 -6.08
N ASP A 884 -20.58 34.91 -4.86
CA ASP A 884 -19.73 34.67 -3.69
C ASP A 884 -19.50 33.17 -3.56
N LEU A 885 -18.24 32.75 -3.41
CA LEU A 885 -17.84 31.34 -3.30
C LEU A 885 -16.82 31.21 -2.18
N CYS A 886 -16.80 30.07 -1.48
CA CYS A 886 -15.78 29.78 -0.48
C CYS A 886 -14.51 29.23 -1.15
N GLU A 887 -14.65 28.29 -2.08
CA GLU A 887 -13.49 27.60 -2.67
C GLU A 887 -13.62 27.48 -4.19
N LEU A 888 -12.51 27.76 -4.90
CA LEU A 888 -12.40 27.65 -6.35
C LEU A 888 -11.24 26.73 -6.75
N TYR A 889 -11.56 25.65 -7.45
CA TYR A 889 -10.58 24.71 -8.02
C TYR A 889 -10.52 24.86 -9.53
N ILE A 890 -9.35 25.09 -10.09
CA ILE A 890 -9.15 25.21 -11.53
C ILE A 890 -8.35 23.99 -12.00
N TYR A 891 -9.03 23.05 -12.65
CA TYR A 891 -8.40 21.85 -13.18
C TYR A 891 -7.83 22.09 -14.57
N ASN A 892 -6.56 21.77 -14.77
CA ASN A 892 -5.91 21.76 -16.08
C ASN A 892 -4.93 20.57 -16.19
N GLU A 893 -5.14 19.74 -17.20
CA GLU A 893 -4.35 18.51 -17.42
C GLU A 893 -2.92 18.80 -17.90
N LYS A 894 -2.67 19.96 -18.53
CA LYS A 894 -1.35 20.35 -19.05
C LYS A 894 -0.35 20.75 -17.96
N LEU A 895 -0.79 20.86 -16.71
CA LEU A 895 0.06 21.11 -15.54
C LEU A 895 0.88 19.85 -15.23
N GLY A 896 2.09 19.76 -15.80
CA GLY A 896 3.07 18.72 -15.49
C GLY A 896 3.47 18.68 -14.00
N SER A 897 4.24 17.68 -13.60
CA SER A 897 4.59 17.37 -12.19
C SER A 897 5.37 18.43 -11.40
N ASN A 898 5.73 19.57 -12.02
CA ASN A 898 6.52 20.64 -11.39
C ASN A 898 5.66 21.89 -11.13
N THR A 899 4.86 21.85 -10.06
CA THR A 899 3.85 22.87 -9.71
C THR A 899 4.40 24.28 -9.43
N HIS A 900 5.64 24.42 -8.96
CA HIS A 900 6.21 25.74 -8.60
C HIS A 900 6.63 26.62 -9.79
N PHE A 901 6.82 26.08 -11.00
CA PHE A 901 7.30 26.85 -12.16
C PHE A 901 6.21 27.22 -13.19
N ILE A 902 4.98 26.72 -13.05
CA ILE A 902 4.00 26.71 -14.15
C ILE A 902 3.08 27.94 -14.18
N ILE A 903 2.76 28.55 -13.02
CA ILE A 903 1.87 29.74 -12.97
C ILE A 903 2.39 30.90 -13.84
N ARG A 904 3.71 31.00 -14.04
CA ARG A 904 4.33 32.05 -14.89
C ARG A 904 4.40 31.72 -16.39
N LYS A 905 4.16 30.49 -16.82
CA LYS A 905 4.34 30.08 -18.22
C LYS A 905 3.09 29.52 -18.90
N ASP A 906 2.09 29.05 -18.16
CA ASP A 906 0.85 28.58 -18.77
C ASP A 906 -0.15 29.73 -18.99
N ILE A 907 -0.04 30.34 -20.17
CA ILE A 907 -0.90 31.44 -20.63
C ILE A 907 -2.38 31.04 -20.58
N ASP A 908 -2.72 29.78 -20.85
CA ASP A 908 -4.11 29.33 -20.91
C ASP A 908 -4.76 29.33 -19.51
N THR A 909 -4.04 28.81 -18.50
CA THR A 909 -4.50 28.85 -17.10
C THR A 909 -4.66 30.28 -16.60
N GLN A 910 -3.69 31.16 -16.89
CA GLN A 910 -3.76 32.56 -16.48
C GLN A 910 -4.98 33.27 -17.09
N VAL A 911 -5.23 33.06 -18.37
CA VAL A 911 -6.41 33.62 -19.06
C VAL A 911 -7.71 33.07 -18.47
N CYS A 912 -7.75 31.79 -18.08
CA CYS A 912 -8.93 31.21 -17.41
C CYS A 912 -9.19 31.88 -16.05
N VAL A 913 -8.14 32.05 -15.22
CA VAL A 913 -8.22 32.74 -13.92
C VAL A 913 -8.72 34.19 -14.08
N GLU A 914 -8.14 34.95 -15.01
CA GLU A 914 -8.53 36.33 -15.30
C GLU A 914 -9.99 36.44 -15.79
N ALA A 915 -10.46 35.45 -16.55
CA ALA A 915 -11.84 35.39 -17.00
C ALA A 915 -12.80 35.05 -15.85
N LEU A 916 -12.47 34.06 -15.00
CA LEU A 916 -13.27 33.67 -13.83
C LEU A 916 -13.39 34.79 -12.80
N GLN A 917 -12.36 35.63 -12.62
CA GLN A 917 -12.40 36.80 -11.72
C GLN A 917 -13.49 37.81 -12.11
N LYS A 918 -13.97 37.80 -13.37
CA LYS A 918 -15.07 38.65 -13.80
C LYS A 918 -16.42 38.16 -13.30
N TYR A 919 -16.57 36.87 -13.01
CA TYR A 919 -17.81 36.24 -12.58
C TYR A 919 -17.86 35.93 -11.08
N ILE A 920 -16.70 35.81 -10.43
CA ILE A 920 -16.56 35.39 -9.02
C ILE A 920 -15.92 36.52 -8.22
N LYS A 921 -16.43 36.81 -7.03
CA LYS A 921 -15.77 37.73 -6.08
C LYS A 921 -14.59 37.01 -5.43
N PHE A 922 -13.39 37.20 -5.97
CA PHE A 922 -12.20 36.55 -5.45
C PHE A 922 -11.90 36.98 -4.00
N GLU A 923 -12.37 38.15 -3.59
CA GLU A 923 -12.29 38.64 -2.22
C GLU A 923 -13.11 37.80 -1.23
N SER A 924 -14.08 37.01 -1.72
CA SER A 924 -14.89 36.09 -0.91
C SER A 924 -14.29 34.68 -0.79
N LEU A 925 -13.30 34.34 -1.62
CA LEU A 925 -12.69 33.01 -1.61
C LEU A 925 -11.80 32.83 -0.38
N GLU A 926 -12.03 31.74 0.34
CA GLU A 926 -11.11 31.22 1.35
C GLU A 926 -9.95 30.46 0.69
N GLN A 927 -10.22 29.80 -0.45
CA GLN A 927 -9.22 28.98 -1.15
C GLN A 927 -9.32 29.09 -2.67
N LEU A 928 -8.15 29.18 -3.33
CA LEU A 928 -7.99 29.08 -4.77
C LEU A 928 -6.86 28.10 -5.08
N ALA A 929 -7.14 27.03 -5.83
CA ALA A 929 -6.12 26.05 -6.19
C ALA A 929 -6.17 25.63 -7.65
N LEU A 930 -5.00 25.45 -8.24
CA LEU A 930 -4.81 24.80 -9.53
C LEU A 930 -4.66 23.30 -9.32
N VAL A 931 -5.43 22.50 -10.03
CA VAL A 931 -5.47 21.04 -9.88
C VAL A 931 -5.05 20.38 -11.19
N SER A 932 -4.24 19.33 -11.12
CA SER A 932 -3.89 18.47 -12.24
C SER A 932 -3.89 17.01 -11.84
N SER A 933 -3.66 16.12 -12.80
CA SER A 933 -3.45 14.69 -12.51
C SER A 933 -2.21 14.45 -11.63
N ALA A 934 -1.20 15.32 -11.74
CA ALA A 934 0.07 15.21 -11.03
C ALA A 934 0.03 15.78 -9.60
N GLY A 935 -0.83 16.78 -9.33
CA GLY A 935 -0.91 17.39 -8.01
C GLY A 935 -1.83 18.60 -7.94
N MET A 936 -1.76 19.32 -6.82
CA MET A 936 -2.51 20.55 -6.57
C MET A 936 -1.53 21.66 -6.16
N ALA A 937 -1.76 22.89 -6.62
CA ALA A 937 -1.00 24.07 -6.26
C ALA A 937 -1.94 25.17 -5.79
N GLU A 938 -1.84 25.56 -4.52
CA GLU A 938 -2.61 26.66 -3.97
C GLU A 938 -2.07 28.01 -4.44
N ILE A 939 -2.97 28.94 -4.70
CA ILE A 939 -2.64 30.30 -5.11
C ILE A 939 -3.07 31.25 -3.99
N ASP A 940 -2.13 32.02 -3.47
CA ASP A 940 -2.45 33.15 -2.59
C ASP A 940 -3.24 34.22 -3.36
N ILE A 941 -4.50 34.38 -2.97
CA ILE A 941 -5.45 35.33 -3.54
C ILE A 941 -4.94 36.77 -3.40
N ASN A 942 -4.29 37.12 -2.29
CA ASN A 942 -3.79 38.47 -2.04
C ASN A 942 -2.63 38.81 -3.00
N SER A 943 -1.74 37.86 -3.24
CA SER A 943 -0.68 37.98 -4.24
C SER A 943 -1.24 38.14 -5.65
N LEU A 944 -2.32 37.44 -6.00
CA LEU A 944 -2.94 37.52 -7.32
C LEU A 944 -3.67 38.87 -7.54
N ILE A 945 -4.38 39.36 -6.53
CA ILE A 945 -5.01 40.69 -6.53
C ILE A 945 -3.93 41.78 -6.65
N SER A 946 -2.84 41.66 -5.89
CA SER A 946 -1.71 42.61 -5.93
C SER A 946 -1.02 42.64 -7.29
N LEU A 947 -0.84 41.48 -7.95
CA LEU A 947 -0.31 41.37 -9.31
C LEU A 947 -1.23 42.02 -10.36
N ASN A 948 -2.55 41.89 -10.22
CA ASN A 948 -3.51 42.54 -11.11
C ASN A 948 -3.58 44.05 -10.89
N ILE A 949 -3.41 44.53 -9.65
CA ILE A 949 -3.27 45.97 -9.33
C ILE A 949 -1.95 46.52 -9.89
N LEU A 950 -0.84 45.79 -9.75
CA LEU A 950 0.46 46.15 -10.33
C LEU A 950 0.42 46.18 -11.85
N ARG A 951 -0.23 45.21 -12.52
CA ARG A 951 -0.40 45.21 -13.98
C ARG A 951 -1.33 46.31 -14.46
N LYS A 952 -2.40 46.65 -13.71
CA LYS A 952 -3.24 47.83 -14.00
C LYS A 952 -2.46 49.13 -13.83
N ARG A 953 -1.62 49.26 -12.79
CA ARG A 953 -0.72 50.41 -12.59
C ARG A 953 0.36 50.49 -13.67
N ILE A 954 0.95 49.38 -14.08
CA ILE A 954 1.95 49.34 -15.17
C ILE A 954 1.29 49.65 -16.51
N ARG A 955 0.10 49.11 -16.82
CA ARG A 955 -0.66 49.49 -18.02
C ARG A 955 -1.09 50.95 -18.00
N SER A 956 -1.54 51.49 -16.86
CA SER A 956 -1.87 52.92 -16.76
C SER A 956 -0.62 53.79 -16.89
N VAL A 957 0.53 53.36 -16.38
CA VAL A 957 1.81 54.06 -16.57
C VAL A 957 2.26 53.99 -18.03
N PHE A 958 2.11 52.84 -18.71
CA PHE A 958 2.42 52.70 -20.14
C PHE A 958 1.44 53.45 -21.05
N ASP A 959 0.15 53.52 -20.72
CA ASP A 959 -0.83 54.32 -21.46
C ASP A 959 -0.62 55.83 -21.25
N VAL A 960 -0.15 56.24 -20.06
CA VAL A 960 0.32 57.61 -19.80
C VAL A 960 1.63 57.89 -20.56
N PHE A 961 2.56 56.94 -20.61
CA PHE A 961 3.81 57.05 -21.38
C PHE A 961 3.56 57.12 -22.89
N ASN A 962 2.60 56.35 -23.41
CA ASN A 962 2.21 56.37 -24.82
C ASN A 962 1.42 57.63 -25.18
N ARG A 963 0.61 58.19 -24.27
CA ARG A 963 -0.01 59.51 -24.48
C ARG A 963 1.00 60.66 -24.42
N TYR A 964 2.04 60.55 -23.59
CA TYR A 964 3.14 61.51 -23.55
C TYR A 964 4.01 61.45 -24.82
N ASN A 965 4.23 60.24 -25.37
CA ASN A 965 4.97 60.07 -26.62
C ASN A 965 4.15 60.43 -27.86
N SER A 966 2.83 60.24 -27.87
CA SER A 966 1.97 60.70 -28.97
C SER A 966 1.78 62.22 -29.02
N ALA A 967 1.90 62.91 -27.87
CA ALA A 967 1.89 64.38 -27.83
C ALA A 967 3.22 64.99 -28.30
N ASN A 968 4.35 64.31 -28.08
CA ASN A 968 5.67 64.75 -28.54
C ASN A 968 5.98 64.38 -30.01
N PHE A 969 5.25 63.43 -30.61
CA PHE A 969 5.37 63.09 -32.03
C PHE A 969 4.58 64.00 -32.99
N ALA A 970 3.83 64.99 -32.48
CA ALA A 970 3.15 66.01 -33.29
C ALA A 970 3.95 67.33 -33.41
N LEU A 971 5.15 67.41 -32.81
CA LEU A 971 6.06 68.57 -32.92
C LEU A 971 7.34 68.27 -33.72
N PHE A 972 7.41 67.08 -34.34
CA PHE A 972 8.41 66.74 -35.36
C PHE A 972 7.73 65.87 -36.43
N ASN A 973 6.87 66.49 -37.23
CA ASN A 973 6.62 66.20 -38.64
C ASN A 973 5.93 67.41 -39.28
#